data_AF-A0A336KUI7-F1
#
_entry.id   AF-A0A336KUI7-F1
#
_cell.length_a   1.000
_cell.length_b   1.000
_cell.length_c   1.000
_cell.angle_alpha   90.00
_cell.angle_beta   90.00
_cell.angle_gamma   90.00
#
_symmetry.space_group_name_H-M   'P 1'
#
loop_
_entity.id
_entity.type
_entity.pdbx_description
1 polymer ?
#
loop_
_entity_poly.entity_id
_entity_poly.type
_entity_poly.pdbx_seq_one_letter_code
_entity_poly.pdbx_strand_id
1 'polypeptide(L)'
;MQQAGIGIDIGASKIVVSMCKNDKAEIILNQEGGRSSLFCLGFNNKERLFGVAAEGQFTVTPENTIHGRDVKYVIGSEPSDIYKKVWDPHMVDYDGDLRFSVEYKNEKWLLHPEHVLTMLLNKIKTEIEISTKLTVMKAVITVPAMFNSAQRFAIKNAVLAAGIEVERMINDSTAVAITYNLERHNGDNKNILVFDMGEFCLDVAVVSLSGNLVDVKSCGGSLEIGGHTFVLRLVEHFTQEFEDEKKIKISNDKQMMARLCIACEKFKKMLSATFEASYFIESFYKGEPYELKMSRNTFERICKDIFHSISHKVLEVVRASQCIPNEIIIVGNGSRIPMIEKMLSDYSDYCQISKVLNYEESVAIGAAYLAARTTSNTWKIKRLEVKECMSLSVNVLLDEPISKGILTVIKAKKQFPVIGEATYGYDGSMKLIFKQGSKKFGIVPINENFLIDIQANMDENGLLMINLIHHNGQVNILNHQSSSEQKIKEIQTKEEVFQKHEFEYKKAMELKNDLEKSCLGYKRTINSKEMKNILNDMEISEASNFCQNLLLWIDDLAHPEIGILNQKREELEEKCGKIIELGKFKKEFDHANLLLEQNDCQEAFSVFISLKNRFAKYITYEQQYDLQVKCARSLFGMKNYQKCVTELDDIFHKLDHDTQVALCIDVLRSRGLCYFAMEKYDKALSDFGTVLKHRVDLGLENMHKQCEVKVMLQKINQEIERARKLTPLFRITESNKILNDLLSSEDLRFLINNGNDLRGQIHLMLAANNIKIKCYELAIQDCNHALKYSENHIEIWKHRVECFLELKKLEDAQSDIDALETIPEFNRDRLKDLKRKLEGIRYEEFKSKFENFLEKESYDLASNVLQRVKVDNLEKTHKLDYYCKAALLNFYQRKFSQSIENCTKALNISKKHYDAFEIRARCHAALDEFENVIKDCEAAMKISTDDNFYIKELKKNAEIELEKRKKAPGFISSIKNRFFGSWEQPSLPNIRPSPENNTESDADAAGQQSDEKNDVPHYAKETEASKRKKKEKFCNECHVHETKSDSDVDMETFEKL
;
A
#
# COMPACT_ATOMS: atom_id res chain seq x y z
N MET A 1 18.15 -23.73 -8.45
CA MET A 1 18.62 -23.77 -7.05
C MET A 1 19.93 -24.55 -7.01
N GLN A 2 20.88 -24.21 -6.13
CA GLN A 2 22.07 -25.03 -5.90
C GLN A 2 21.66 -26.33 -5.18
N GLN A 3 22.14 -27.47 -5.67
CA GLN A 3 21.87 -28.78 -5.07
C GLN A 3 22.96 -29.09 -4.04
N ALA A 4 22.56 -29.40 -2.81
CA ALA A 4 23.47 -29.81 -1.75
C ALA A 4 23.51 -31.34 -1.60
N GLY A 5 24.71 -31.91 -1.61
CA GLY A 5 24.97 -33.28 -1.16
C GLY A 5 25.40 -33.25 0.31
N ILE A 6 24.75 -34.08 1.14
CA ILE A 6 25.04 -34.17 2.58
C ILE A 6 25.60 -35.55 2.98
N GLY A 7 26.33 -35.61 4.09
CA GLY A 7 26.71 -36.84 4.77
C GLY A 7 25.84 -37.05 6.00
N ILE A 8 25.23 -38.23 6.14
CA ILE A 8 24.39 -38.59 7.30
C ILE A 8 25.00 -39.81 8.00
N ASP A 9 25.44 -39.61 9.24
CA ASP A 9 25.66 -40.69 10.20
C ASP A 9 24.32 -41.07 10.83
N ILE A 10 23.82 -42.25 10.50
CA ILE A 10 22.61 -42.82 11.11
C ILE A 10 23.03 -43.63 12.33
N GLY A 11 23.53 -42.95 13.36
CA GLY A 11 23.95 -43.52 14.62
C GLY A 11 22.77 -44.06 15.44
N ALA A 12 23.06 -44.88 16.45
CA ALA A 12 22.02 -45.48 17.31
C ALA A 12 21.52 -44.54 18.42
N SER A 13 22.41 -43.70 18.94
CA SER A 13 22.11 -42.73 20.01
C SER A 13 21.60 -41.40 19.42
N LYS A 14 22.15 -41.04 18.26
CA LYS A 14 22.10 -39.72 17.65
C LYS A 14 22.21 -39.89 16.13
N ILE A 15 21.63 -38.96 15.38
CA ILE A 15 21.94 -38.75 13.97
C ILE A 15 22.79 -37.48 13.85
N VAL A 16 23.87 -37.54 13.06
CA VAL A 16 24.78 -36.42 12.80
C VAL A 16 24.80 -36.15 11.31
N VAL A 17 24.66 -34.87 10.92
CA VAL A 17 24.63 -34.47 9.51
C VAL A 17 25.73 -33.45 9.24
N SER A 18 26.43 -33.64 8.13
CA SER A 18 27.51 -32.78 7.67
C SER A 18 27.30 -32.39 6.21
N MET A 19 27.79 -31.22 5.81
CA MET A 19 27.79 -30.73 4.43
C MET A 19 29.14 -30.13 4.09
N CYS A 20 29.63 -30.38 2.87
CA CYS A 20 30.86 -29.75 2.40
C CYS A 20 30.58 -28.34 1.87
N LYS A 21 31.22 -27.32 2.46
CA LYS A 21 31.23 -25.93 1.97
C LYS A 21 32.67 -25.50 1.77
N ASN A 22 32.96 -24.81 0.67
CA ASN A 22 34.30 -24.29 0.37
C ASN A 22 35.42 -25.36 0.56
N ASP A 23 35.13 -26.58 0.11
CA ASP A 23 35.98 -27.77 0.23
C ASP A 23 36.32 -28.25 1.66
N LYS A 24 35.55 -27.82 2.67
CA LYS A 24 35.57 -28.35 4.03
C LYS A 24 34.22 -28.92 4.44
N ALA A 25 34.23 -30.09 5.06
CA ALA A 25 33.04 -30.62 5.71
C ALA A 25 32.74 -29.87 7.02
N GLU A 26 31.50 -29.41 7.17
CA GLU A 26 30.98 -28.75 8.37
C GLU A 26 29.75 -29.49 8.90
N ILE A 27 29.69 -29.68 10.22
CA ILE A 27 28.49 -30.22 10.89
C ILE A 27 27.35 -29.19 10.81
N ILE A 28 26.17 -29.65 10.39
CA ILE A 28 24.94 -28.87 10.42
C ILE A 28 24.37 -28.94 11.83
N LEU A 29 24.05 -27.77 12.42
CA LEU A 29 23.43 -27.71 13.74
C LEU A 29 21.93 -28.00 13.64
N ASN A 30 21.38 -28.66 14.66
CA ASN A 30 19.93 -28.85 14.81
C ASN A 30 19.23 -27.53 15.24
N GLN A 31 17.91 -27.54 15.32
CA GLN A 31 17.11 -26.37 15.76
C GLN A 31 17.45 -25.84 17.17
N GLU A 32 18.11 -26.64 18.01
CA GLU A 32 18.53 -26.29 19.37
C GLU A 32 19.98 -25.75 19.41
N GLY A 33 20.67 -25.68 18.26
CA GLY A 33 22.10 -25.32 18.16
C GLY A 33 23.05 -26.47 18.48
N GLY A 34 22.54 -27.68 18.73
CA GLY A 34 23.30 -28.89 18.98
C GLY A 34 23.95 -29.46 17.72
N ARG A 35 25.12 -30.09 17.87
CA ARG A 35 25.91 -30.70 16.77
C ARG A 35 25.43 -32.09 16.35
N SER A 36 24.29 -32.55 16.89
CA SER A 36 23.74 -33.89 16.69
C SER A 36 22.29 -33.94 17.20
N SER A 37 21.37 -34.55 16.46
CA SER A 37 20.00 -34.75 16.94
C SER A 37 19.88 -36.11 17.64
N LEU A 38 19.33 -36.14 18.86
CA LEU A 38 19.14 -37.38 19.61
C LEU A 38 18.12 -38.29 18.90
N PHE A 39 18.46 -39.56 18.71
CA PHE A 39 17.55 -40.54 18.10
C PHE A 39 16.64 -41.14 19.17
N CYS A 40 15.63 -40.36 19.54
CA CYS A 40 14.52 -40.80 20.39
C CYS A 40 13.20 -40.23 19.84
N LEU A 41 12.15 -41.04 19.82
CA LEU A 41 10.83 -40.68 19.33
C LEU A 41 9.76 -41.09 20.34
N GLY A 42 9.05 -40.10 20.88
CA GLY A 42 7.97 -40.26 21.85
C GLY A 42 6.61 -40.02 21.19
N PHE A 43 5.58 -40.70 21.69
CA PHE A 43 4.19 -40.51 21.31
C PHE A 43 3.38 -40.13 22.56
N ASN A 44 2.40 -39.24 22.37
CA ASN A 44 1.42 -38.87 23.40
C ASN A 44 0.06 -38.54 22.72
N ASN A 45 -0.93 -38.10 23.49
CA ASN A 45 -2.28 -37.82 22.97
C ASN A 45 -2.44 -36.50 22.18
N LYS A 46 -1.33 -35.84 21.81
CA LYS A 46 -1.29 -34.55 21.10
C LYS A 46 -0.39 -34.59 19.86
N GLU A 47 0.86 -34.99 20.05
CA GLU A 47 1.94 -34.87 19.05
C GLU A 47 3.00 -35.96 19.22
N ARG A 48 3.89 -36.11 18.22
CA ARG A 48 5.14 -36.85 18.38
C ARG A 48 6.19 -35.94 19.04
N LEU A 49 6.81 -36.44 20.09
CA LEU A 49 7.98 -35.81 20.71
C LEU A 49 9.25 -36.33 20.05
N PHE A 50 10.21 -35.44 19.80
CA PHE A 50 11.49 -35.79 19.16
C PHE A 50 12.65 -35.48 20.10
N GLY A 51 13.71 -36.30 20.06
CA GLY A 51 14.97 -36.06 20.75
C GLY A 51 14.81 -35.92 22.27
N VAL A 52 15.32 -34.82 22.84
CA VAL A 52 15.33 -34.60 24.31
C VAL A 52 13.92 -34.58 24.90
N ALA A 53 12.92 -34.08 24.16
CA ALA A 53 11.53 -34.10 24.60
C ALA A 53 10.95 -35.53 24.70
N ALA A 54 11.41 -36.44 23.84
CA ALA A 54 11.05 -37.85 23.93
C ALA A 54 11.77 -38.54 25.10
N GLU A 55 13.09 -38.38 25.21
CA GLU A 55 13.89 -38.95 26.32
C GLU A 55 13.33 -38.54 27.69
N GLY A 56 12.86 -37.28 27.83
CA GLY A 56 12.25 -36.75 29.03
C GLY A 56 10.98 -37.48 29.51
N GLN A 57 10.22 -38.13 28.62
CA GLN A 57 9.03 -38.91 29.01
C GLN A 57 9.30 -40.42 29.22
N PHE A 58 10.48 -40.95 28.85
CA PHE A 58 10.76 -42.41 28.91
C PHE A 58 10.59 -43.02 30.32
N THR A 59 10.84 -42.25 31.39
CA THR A 59 10.66 -42.70 32.79
C THR A 59 9.21 -42.75 33.28
N VAL A 60 8.26 -42.29 32.44
CA VAL A 60 6.83 -42.15 32.73
C VAL A 60 5.99 -42.98 31.74
N THR A 61 6.26 -42.86 30.44
CA THR A 61 5.62 -43.62 29.35
C THR A 61 6.65 -44.47 28.60
N PRO A 62 7.29 -45.45 29.27
CA PRO A 62 8.30 -46.32 28.69
C PRO A 62 7.80 -47.16 27.52
N GLU A 63 6.49 -47.33 27.31
CA GLU A 63 5.91 -48.02 26.13
C GLU A 63 5.62 -47.12 24.93
N ASN A 64 5.67 -45.79 25.07
CA ASN A 64 5.40 -44.86 23.97
C ASN A 64 6.64 -44.08 23.52
N THR A 65 7.86 -44.55 23.84
CA THR A 65 9.11 -43.80 23.64
C THR A 65 10.27 -44.66 23.14
N ILE A 66 10.44 -44.72 21.82
CA ILE A 66 11.38 -45.62 21.11
C ILE A 66 12.75 -44.94 20.94
N HIS A 67 13.86 -45.68 21.12
CA HIS A 67 15.22 -45.16 20.85
C HIS A 67 15.83 -45.75 19.57
N GLY A 68 16.78 -45.02 18.98
CA GLY A 68 17.46 -45.40 17.73
C GLY A 68 18.28 -46.69 17.82
N ARG A 69 18.76 -47.07 19.01
CA ARG A 69 19.39 -48.38 19.25
C ARG A 69 18.39 -49.54 19.07
N ASP A 70 17.17 -49.35 19.53
CA ASP A 70 16.10 -50.35 19.43
C ASP A 70 15.75 -50.50 17.94
N VAL A 71 15.57 -49.37 17.23
CA VAL A 71 15.38 -49.34 15.76
C VAL A 71 16.53 -50.01 15.01
N LYS A 72 17.81 -49.67 15.27
CA LYS A 72 18.98 -50.26 14.57
C LYS A 72 19.19 -51.75 14.86
N TYR A 73 18.68 -52.29 15.97
CA TYR A 73 18.72 -53.71 16.25
C TYR A 73 17.73 -54.50 15.36
N VAL A 74 16.52 -53.97 15.21
CA VAL A 74 15.40 -54.69 14.60
C VAL A 74 15.20 -54.42 13.10
N ILE A 75 15.67 -53.27 12.59
CA ILE A 75 15.49 -52.85 11.20
C ILE A 75 16.14 -53.85 10.22
N GLY A 76 15.31 -54.46 9.37
CA GLY A 76 15.72 -55.50 8.41
C GLY A 76 16.17 -56.84 9.03
N SER A 77 15.74 -57.16 10.26
CA SER A 77 15.97 -58.45 10.93
C SER A 77 14.73 -59.36 10.89
N GLU A 78 14.90 -60.69 10.92
CA GLU A 78 13.77 -61.63 11.08
C GLU A 78 13.40 -61.76 12.59
N PRO A 79 12.12 -61.92 12.97
CA PRO A 79 11.71 -61.96 14.39
C PRO A 79 12.50 -62.96 15.26
N SER A 80 12.80 -64.13 14.70
CA SER A 80 13.51 -65.21 15.41
C SER A 80 14.93 -64.87 15.87
N ASP A 81 15.57 -63.83 15.31
CA ASP A 81 16.89 -63.36 15.75
C ASP A 81 16.84 -62.63 17.11
N ILE A 82 15.67 -62.13 17.52
CA ILE A 82 15.56 -60.99 18.46
C ILE A 82 14.98 -61.36 19.83
N TYR A 83 14.09 -62.37 19.87
CA TYR A 83 13.28 -62.82 21.02
C TYR A 83 14.03 -63.23 22.33
N LYS A 84 15.33 -63.00 22.48
CA LYS A 84 16.17 -63.60 23.53
C LYS A 84 17.14 -62.67 24.28
N LYS A 85 17.22 -61.37 23.95
CA LYS A 85 18.35 -60.53 24.42
C LYS A 85 18.05 -59.12 24.96
N VAL A 86 16.85 -58.57 24.80
CA VAL A 86 16.56 -57.17 25.19
C VAL A 86 15.24 -57.07 25.95
N TRP A 87 15.23 -56.27 27.02
CA TRP A 87 14.00 -55.75 27.63
C TRP A 87 13.49 -54.59 26.76
N ASP A 88 12.58 -54.89 25.83
CA ASP A 88 11.89 -53.91 24.99
C ASP A 88 10.42 -53.81 25.42
N PRO A 89 9.93 -52.64 25.85
CA PRO A 89 8.55 -52.44 26.32
C PRO A 89 7.52 -52.14 25.20
N HIS A 90 7.94 -52.06 23.92
CA HIS A 90 7.15 -51.65 22.74
C HIS A 90 6.99 -52.75 21.67
N MET A 91 7.98 -53.63 21.52
CA MET A 91 8.08 -54.51 20.35
C MET A 91 6.96 -55.56 20.29
N VAL A 92 6.44 -55.80 19.09
CA VAL A 92 5.52 -56.89 18.77
C VAL A 92 5.92 -57.56 17.45
N ASP A 93 5.75 -58.89 17.39
CA ASP A 93 5.71 -59.64 16.13
C ASP A 93 4.27 -59.54 15.58
N TYR A 94 4.15 -59.15 14.32
CA TYR A 94 2.88 -59.02 13.61
C TYR A 94 2.98 -59.78 12.28
N ASP A 95 2.48 -61.02 12.28
CA ASP A 95 2.48 -61.94 11.13
C ASP A 95 3.89 -62.23 10.55
N GLY A 96 4.90 -62.35 11.42
CA GLY A 96 6.29 -62.64 11.05
C GLY A 96 7.14 -61.41 10.70
N ASP A 97 6.62 -60.21 10.97
CA ASP A 97 7.27 -58.92 10.76
C ASP A 97 7.29 -58.10 12.06
N LEU A 98 8.46 -57.54 12.40
CA LEU A 98 8.68 -56.84 13.66
C LEU A 98 8.18 -55.40 13.59
N ARG A 99 7.36 -55.00 14.57
CA ARG A 99 6.79 -53.65 14.67
C ARG A 99 6.91 -53.09 16.08
N PHE A 100 7.02 -51.77 16.17
CA PHE A 100 6.82 -51.04 17.40
C PHE A 100 5.32 -50.78 17.59
N SER A 101 4.80 -51.09 18.77
CA SER A 101 3.44 -50.82 19.20
C SER A 101 3.42 -49.61 20.13
N VAL A 102 2.85 -48.50 19.68
CA VAL A 102 2.73 -47.25 20.46
C VAL A 102 1.29 -46.75 20.52
N GLU A 103 0.94 -46.03 21.57
CA GLU A 103 -0.35 -45.34 21.69
C GLU A 103 -0.22 -43.86 21.30
N TYR A 104 -1.09 -43.40 20.39
CA TYR A 104 -1.14 -42.03 19.91
C TYR A 104 -2.60 -41.62 19.72
N LYS A 105 -3.00 -40.49 20.33
CA LYS A 105 -4.40 -40.00 20.37
C LYS A 105 -5.42 -41.05 20.87
N ASN A 106 -5.04 -41.86 21.86
CA ASN A 106 -5.75 -43.03 22.39
C ASN A 106 -5.97 -44.20 21.38
N GLU A 107 -5.28 -44.19 20.23
CA GLU A 107 -5.30 -45.29 19.26
C GLU A 107 -3.98 -46.06 19.30
N LYS A 108 -4.03 -47.38 19.00
CA LYS A 108 -2.85 -48.24 18.97
C LYS A 108 -2.25 -48.30 17.56
N TRP A 109 -1.05 -47.76 17.39
CA TRP A 109 -0.33 -47.69 16.12
C TRP A 109 0.74 -48.79 16.03
N LEU A 110 0.81 -49.45 14.87
CA LEU A 110 1.83 -50.44 14.53
C LEU A 110 2.77 -49.87 13.46
N LEU A 111 4.02 -49.63 13.84
CA LEU A 111 5.04 -48.96 13.04
C LEU A 111 6.18 -49.95 12.74
N HIS A 112 6.51 -50.16 11.46
CA HIS A 112 7.77 -50.86 11.14
C HIS A 112 8.97 -49.96 11.52
N PRO A 113 10.17 -50.52 11.74
CA PRO A 113 11.36 -49.75 12.11
C PRO A 113 11.72 -48.64 11.10
N GLU A 114 11.45 -48.86 9.81
CA GLU A 114 11.64 -47.83 8.78
C GLU A 114 10.75 -46.60 8.99
N HIS A 115 9.56 -46.73 9.59
CA HIS A 115 8.70 -45.59 9.91
C HIS A 115 9.38 -44.69 10.94
N VAL A 116 9.84 -45.27 12.06
CA VAL A 116 10.47 -44.53 13.17
C VAL A 116 11.71 -43.76 12.70
N LEU A 117 12.52 -44.37 11.83
CA LEU A 117 13.66 -43.69 11.21
C LEU A 117 13.21 -42.61 10.21
N THR A 118 12.18 -42.86 9.39
CA THR A 118 11.64 -41.87 8.44
C THR A 118 11.10 -40.62 9.15
N MET A 119 10.38 -40.80 10.25
CA MET A 119 9.82 -39.72 11.07
C MET A 119 10.93 -38.76 11.54
N LEU A 120 12.03 -39.31 12.07
CA LEU A 120 13.16 -38.51 12.53
C LEU A 120 13.95 -37.90 11.36
N LEU A 121 14.15 -38.62 10.26
CA LEU A 121 14.82 -38.09 9.07
C LEU A 121 14.03 -36.95 8.41
N ASN A 122 12.70 -37.02 8.36
CA ASN A 122 11.85 -35.92 7.89
C ASN A 122 11.99 -34.68 8.78
N LYS A 123 11.98 -34.86 10.11
CA LYS A 123 12.23 -33.75 11.06
C LYS A 123 13.59 -33.12 10.80
N ILE A 124 14.67 -33.93 10.78
CA ILE A 124 16.05 -33.47 10.54
C ILE A 124 16.20 -32.79 9.17
N LYS A 125 15.61 -33.35 8.10
CA LYS A 125 15.59 -32.73 6.77
C LYS A 125 14.98 -31.33 6.83
N THR A 126 13.78 -31.20 7.42
CA THR A 126 13.09 -29.91 7.57
C THR A 126 13.94 -28.90 8.36
N GLU A 127 14.65 -29.33 9.40
CA GLU A 127 15.59 -28.47 10.15
C GLU A 127 16.77 -27.98 9.29
N ILE A 128 17.35 -28.87 8.47
CA ILE A 128 18.44 -28.53 7.56
C ILE A 128 17.98 -27.56 6.48
N GLU A 129 16.82 -27.81 5.85
CA GLU A 129 16.30 -26.97 4.77
C GLU A 129 15.96 -25.56 5.27
N ILE A 130 15.40 -25.43 6.48
CA ILE A 130 15.16 -24.13 7.14
C ILE A 130 16.47 -23.41 7.50
N SER A 131 17.42 -24.11 8.13
CA SER A 131 18.66 -23.50 8.64
C SER A 131 19.68 -23.14 7.56
N THR A 132 19.75 -23.94 6.49
CA THR A 132 20.70 -23.74 5.38
C THR A 132 20.11 -22.94 4.21
N LYS A 133 18.78 -22.88 4.09
CA LYS A 133 18.04 -22.35 2.92
C LYS A 133 18.35 -23.09 1.61
N LEU A 134 18.80 -24.35 1.70
CA LEU A 134 19.09 -25.23 0.57
C LEU A 134 18.18 -26.46 0.63
N THR A 135 17.61 -26.88 -0.50
CA THR A 135 16.83 -28.12 -0.60
C THR A 135 17.74 -29.34 -0.49
N VAL A 136 17.43 -30.25 0.43
CA VAL A 136 18.16 -31.49 0.65
C VAL A 136 17.60 -32.56 -0.28
N MET A 137 18.34 -32.89 -1.34
CA MET A 137 17.93 -33.89 -2.32
C MET A 137 18.79 -35.15 -2.31
N LYS A 138 20.10 -35.06 -2.00
CA LYS A 138 21.04 -36.20 -2.06
C LYS A 138 21.86 -36.36 -0.80
N ALA A 139 22.02 -37.60 -0.36
CA ALA A 139 22.86 -37.97 0.77
C ALA A 139 23.78 -39.16 0.47
N VAL A 140 24.98 -39.11 1.01
CA VAL A 140 25.75 -40.32 1.36
C VAL A 140 25.40 -40.67 2.80
N ILE A 141 25.04 -41.93 3.03
CA ILE A 141 24.60 -42.41 4.35
C ILE A 141 25.52 -43.50 4.86
N THR A 142 25.76 -43.54 6.17
CA THR A 142 26.61 -44.56 6.78
C THR A 142 25.80 -45.68 7.42
N VAL A 143 26.38 -46.88 7.46
CA VAL A 143 25.81 -48.08 8.07
C VAL A 143 26.91 -48.95 8.71
N PRO A 144 26.58 -49.78 9.71
CA PRO A 144 27.53 -50.73 10.28
C PRO A 144 28.10 -51.66 9.20
N ALA A 145 29.40 -51.94 9.24
CA ALA A 145 30.05 -52.87 8.31
C ALA A 145 29.44 -54.28 8.44
N MET A 146 28.92 -54.63 9.62
CA MET A 146 28.22 -55.88 9.91
C MET A 146 26.75 -55.95 9.43
N PHE A 147 26.15 -54.87 8.89
CA PHE A 147 24.79 -54.91 8.33
C PHE A 147 24.73 -55.70 7.00
N ASN A 148 23.79 -56.64 6.93
CA ASN A 148 23.48 -57.40 5.71
C ASN A 148 22.66 -56.55 4.70
N SER A 149 22.42 -57.10 3.51
CA SER A 149 21.67 -56.42 2.44
C SER A 149 20.24 -56.05 2.83
N ALA A 150 19.53 -56.86 3.63
CA ALA A 150 18.16 -56.56 4.05
C ALA A 150 18.12 -55.37 5.01
N GLN A 151 19.07 -55.30 5.95
CA GLN A 151 19.23 -54.17 6.88
C GLN A 151 19.64 -52.89 6.14
N ARG A 152 20.61 -52.98 5.21
CA ARG A 152 20.97 -51.86 4.31
C ARG A 152 19.78 -51.38 3.49
N PHE A 153 18.98 -52.31 2.97
CA PHE A 153 17.82 -51.98 2.16
C PHE A 153 16.70 -51.31 2.97
N ALA A 154 16.43 -51.77 4.20
CA ALA A 154 15.49 -51.13 5.11
C ALA A 154 15.91 -49.70 5.51
N ILE A 155 17.21 -49.48 5.79
CA ILE A 155 17.78 -48.14 6.00
C ILE A 155 17.57 -47.26 4.75
N LYS A 156 17.91 -47.77 3.55
CA LYS A 156 17.72 -47.04 2.28
C LYS A 156 16.26 -46.68 2.02
N ASN A 157 15.32 -47.59 2.31
CA ASN A 157 13.88 -47.32 2.18
C ASN A 157 13.40 -46.21 3.12
N ALA A 158 13.89 -46.15 4.36
CA ALA A 158 13.54 -45.07 5.29
C ALA A 158 14.08 -43.70 4.83
N VAL A 159 15.30 -43.66 4.30
CA VAL A 159 15.89 -42.42 3.75
C VAL A 159 15.14 -41.95 2.49
N LEU A 160 14.76 -42.87 1.62
CA LEU A 160 13.92 -42.58 0.44
C LEU A 160 12.49 -42.13 0.83
N ALA A 161 11.89 -42.75 1.86
CA ALA A 161 10.58 -42.35 2.36
C ALA A 161 10.58 -40.94 2.98
N ALA A 162 11.71 -40.51 3.57
CA ALA A 162 11.96 -39.13 3.98
C ALA A 162 12.25 -38.15 2.82
N GLY A 163 12.11 -38.61 1.57
CA GLY A 163 12.34 -37.80 0.38
C GLY A 163 13.80 -37.34 0.22
N ILE A 164 14.76 -38.20 0.57
CA ILE A 164 16.19 -37.99 0.36
C ILE A 164 16.72 -39.10 -0.57
N GLU A 165 17.32 -38.74 -1.71
CA GLU A 165 17.99 -39.71 -2.57
C GLU A 165 19.29 -40.21 -1.91
N VAL A 166 19.49 -41.53 -1.92
CA VAL A 166 20.73 -42.16 -1.43
C VAL A 166 21.71 -42.29 -2.61
N GLU A 167 22.69 -41.39 -2.68
CA GLU A 167 23.76 -41.41 -3.69
C GLU A 167 24.71 -42.59 -3.45
N ARG A 168 25.12 -42.80 -2.19
CA ARG A 168 25.92 -43.98 -1.81
C ARG A 168 25.71 -44.38 -0.35
N MET A 169 25.81 -45.67 -0.07
CA MET A 169 25.95 -46.22 1.29
C MET A 169 27.41 -46.62 1.54
N ILE A 170 27.97 -46.20 2.66
CA ILE A 170 29.33 -46.59 3.09
C ILE A 170 29.32 -47.16 4.51
N ASN A 171 30.36 -47.90 4.86
CA ASN A 171 30.56 -48.42 6.20
C ASN A 171 30.97 -47.27 7.15
N ASP A 172 30.45 -47.29 8.38
CA ASP A 172 30.75 -46.28 9.42
C ASP A 172 32.28 -46.08 9.59
N SER A 173 33.03 -47.19 9.69
CA SER A 173 34.50 -47.18 9.79
C SER A 173 35.23 -46.75 8.51
N THR A 174 34.62 -46.90 7.32
CA THR A 174 35.18 -46.39 6.06
C THR A 174 35.00 -44.88 5.95
N ALA A 175 33.89 -44.33 6.45
CA ALA A 175 33.69 -42.89 6.55
C ALA A 175 34.76 -42.23 7.45
N VAL A 176 35.07 -42.84 8.59
CA VAL A 176 36.13 -42.39 9.50
C VAL A 176 37.52 -42.41 8.82
N ALA A 177 37.79 -43.42 7.99
CA ALA A 177 39.03 -43.49 7.20
C ALA A 177 39.11 -42.38 6.13
N ILE A 178 38.00 -42.01 5.49
CA ILE A 178 37.92 -40.86 4.56
C ILE A 178 38.23 -39.56 5.30
N THR A 179 37.63 -39.34 6.47
CA THR A 179 37.90 -38.15 7.33
C THR A 179 39.36 -38.05 7.73
N TYR A 180 39.96 -39.15 8.20
CA TYR A 180 41.38 -39.20 8.51
C TYR A 180 42.25 -38.86 7.29
N ASN A 181 41.95 -39.45 6.12
CA ASN A 181 42.73 -39.27 4.91
C ASN A 181 42.68 -37.83 4.35
N LEU A 182 41.59 -37.11 4.58
CA LEU A 182 41.40 -35.75 4.06
C LEU A 182 41.83 -34.65 5.06
N GLU A 183 41.59 -34.83 6.36
CA GLU A 183 41.95 -33.83 7.37
C GLU A 183 43.36 -33.97 7.97
N ARG A 184 43.84 -35.20 8.15
CA ARG A 184 45.00 -35.49 9.03
C ARG A 184 46.18 -36.13 8.31
N HIS A 185 45.95 -36.64 7.11
CA HIS A 185 46.94 -37.40 6.35
C HIS A 185 47.57 -36.58 5.23
N ASN A 186 48.91 -36.61 5.15
CA ASN A 186 49.66 -35.85 4.16
C ASN A 186 49.51 -36.43 2.73
N GLY A 187 49.23 -37.73 2.61
CA GLY A 187 49.02 -38.44 1.34
C GLY A 187 50.02 -39.56 1.07
N ASP A 188 50.90 -39.86 2.03
CA ASP A 188 51.85 -40.98 1.99
C ASP A 188 51.14 -42.35 1.93
N ASN A 189 51.89 -43.45 1.87
CA ASN A 189 51.32 -44.80 2.01
C ASN A 189 51.27 -45.20 3.48
N LYS A 190 50.06 -45.42 4.03
CA LYS A 190 49.86 -45.73 5.46
C LYS A 190 48.71 -46.71 5.69
N ASN A 191 48.91 -47.69 6.57
CA ASN A 191 47.85 -48.56 7.05
C ASN A 191 47.30 -48.03 8.38
N ILE A 192 45.98 -47.98 8.53
CA ILE A 192 45.31 -47.62 9.78
C ILE A 192 44.35 -48.72 10.23
N LEU A 193 44.18 -48.86 11.54
CA LEU A 193 43.12 -49.65 12.17
C LEU A 193 42.06 -48.66 12.66
N VAL A 194 40.90 -48.62 12.01
CA VAL A 194 39.75 -47.89 12.54
C VAL A 194 39.07 -48.76 13.59
N PHE A 195 38.87 -48.20 14.78
CA PHE A 195 38.08 -48.77 15.86
C PHE A 195 36.94 -47.81 16.18
N ASP A 196 35.72 -48.18 15.81
CA ASP A 196 34.50 -47.45 16.15
C ASP A 196 33.63 -48.31 17.07
N MET A 197 33.25 -47.77 18.24
CA MET A 197 32.26 -48.39 19.11
C MET A 197 31.21 -47.34 19.51
N GLY A 198 30.07 -47.37 18.82
CA GLY A 198 28.92 -46.51 19.10
C GLY A 198 28.14 -46.96 20.33
N GLU A 199 26.87 -46.55 20.44
CA GLU A 199 25.97 -47.10 21.48
C GLU A 199 25.59 -48.56 21.17
N PHE A 200 25.39 -48.90 19.90
CA PHE A 200 24.79 -50.17 19.48
C PHE A 200 25.79 -51.23 19.00
N CYS A 201 26.75 -50.84 18.16
CA CYS A 201 27.67 -51.75 17.50
C CYS A 201 29.14 -51.34 17.67
N LEU A 202 29.99 -52.33 17.41
CA LEU A 202 31.43 -52.24 17.27
C LEU A 202 31.74 -52.52 15.81
N ASP A 203 32.40 -51.59 15.13
CA ASP A 203 32.85 -51.73 13.75
C ASP A 203 34.36 -51.46 13.67
N VAL A 204 35.09 -52.43 13.11
CA VAL A 204 36.54 -52.45 13.06
C VAL A 204 36.99 -52.71 11.63
N ALA A 205 37.93 -51.91 11.12
CA ALA A 205 38.47 -52.07 9.78
C ALA A 205 39.97 -51.78 9.72
N VAL A 206 40.71 -52.58 8.94
CA VAL A 206 42.07 -52.22 8.51
C VAL A 206 41.98 -51.63 7.12
N VAL A 207 42.46 -50.39 6.98
CA VAL A 207 42.36 -49.60 5.76
C VAL A 207 43.76 -49.17 5.34
N SER A 208 44.08 -49.33 4.06
CA SER A 208 45.30 -48.81 3.46
C SER A 208 44.99 -47.50 2.74
N LEU A 209 45.75 -46.46 3.06
CA LEU A 209 45.65 -45.13 2.49
C LEU A 209 46.84 -44.91 1.55
N SER A 210 46.56 -44.40 0.35
CA SER A 210 47.57 -44.10 -0.66
C SER A 210 47.11 -42.90 -1.49
N GLY A 211 47.61 -41.71 -1.16
CA GLY A 211 47.09 -40.46 -1.72
C GLY A 211 45.59 -40.29 -1.50
N ASN A 212 44.80 -40.37 -2.57
CA ASN A 212 43.34 -40.25 -2.54
C ASN A 212 42.60 -41.61 -2.51
N LEU A 213 43.31 -42.73 -2.51
CA LEU A 213 42.72 -44.06 -2.40
C LEU A 213 42.53 -44.44 -0.93
N VAL A 214 41.29 -44.81 -0.59
CA VAL A 214 40.88 -45.43 0.67
C VAL A 214 40.54 -46.89 0.37
N ASP A 215 41.44 -47.81 0.70
CA ASP A 215 41.39 -49.22 0.31
C ASP A 215 41.19 -50.13 1.53
N VAL A 216 39.95 -50.54 1.79
CA VAL A 216 39.61 -51.38 2.95
C VAL A 216 40.09 -52.81 2.69
N LYS A 217 41.06 -53.25 3.51
CA LYS A 217 41.69 -54.58 3.42
C LYS A 217 40.88 -55.65 4.13
N SER A 218 40.32 -55.30 5.28
CA SER A 218 39.37 -56.13 6.01
C SER A 218 38.46 -55.28 6.88
N CYS A 219 37.24 -55.75 7.10
CA CYS A 219 36.29 -55.19 8.05
C CYS A 219 35.59 -56.29 8.86
N GLY A 220 35.03 -55.92 10.01
CA GLY A 220 34.29 -56.82 10.89
C GLY A 220 33.83 -56.08 12.13
N GLY A 221 33.32 -56.80 13.12
CA GLY A 221 32.72 -56.18 14.29
C GLY A 221 31.69 -57.05 14.99
N SER A 222 30.74 -56.40 15.68
CA SER A 222 29.58 -57.03 16.28
C SER A 222 28.39 -56.07 16.38
N LEU A 223 27.19 -56.58 16.08
CA LEU A 223 25.92 -55.89 16.33
C LEU A 223 25.34 -56.20 17.74
N GLU A 224 26.08 -56.93 18.57
CA GLU A 224 25.71 -57.26 19.96
C GLU A 224 26.61 -56.56 21.00
N ILE A 225 27.66 -55.86 20.53
CA ILE A 225 28.65 -55.21 21.38
C ILE A 225 28.68 -53.73 21.03
N GLY A 226 28.28 -52.88 21.96
CA GLY A 226 28.39 -51.44 21.87
C GLY A 226 28.35 -50.81 23.27
N GLY A 227 28.33 -49.48 23.32
CA GLY A 227 28.21 -48.73 24.57
C GLY A 227 27.00 -49.13 25.43
N HIS A 228 25.91 -49.63 24.84
CA HIS A 228 24.71 -50.10 25.53
C HIS A 228 24.86 -51.49 26.15
N THR A 229 25.69 -52.39 25.59
CA THR A 229 25.95 -53.72 26.18
C THR A 229 26.54 -53.60 27.60
N PHE A 230 27.35 -52.57 27.83
CA PHE A 230 27.86 -52.21 29.16
C PHE A 230 26.79 -51.61 30.09
N VAL A 231 25.76 -50.95 29.54
CA VAL A 231 24.60 -50.45 30.32
C VAL A 231 23.74 -51.63 30.77
N LEU A 232 23.44 -52.56 29.85
CA LEU A 232 22.70 -53.78 30.17
C LEU A 232 23.39 -54.56 31.29
N ARG A 233 24.72 -54.72 31.25
CA ARG A 233 25.47 -55.38 32.35
C ARG A 233 25.38 -54.65 33.69
N LEU A 234 25.30 -53.32 33.69
CA LEU A 234 25.05 -52.52 34.90
C LEU A 234 23.59 -52.65 35.38
N VAL A 235 22.61 -52.68 34.48
CA VAL A 235 21.19 -52.91 34.79
C VAL A 235 20.97 -54.32 35.34
N GLU A 236 21.57 -55.35 34.74
CA GLU A 236 21.58 -56.74 35.25
C GLU A 236 22.09 -56.78 36.69
N HIS A 237 23.23 -56.13 36.95
CA HIS A 237 23.87 -56.10 38.26
C HIS A 237 23.05 -55.35 39.32
N PHE A 238 22.62 -54.12 39.05
CA PHE A 238 21.85 -53.31 40.00
C PHE A 238 20.39 -53.77 40.17
N THR A 239 19.81 -54.44 39.17
CA THR A 239 18.55 -55.20 39.36
C THR A 239 18.78 -56.34 40.35
N GLN A 240 19.80 -57.20 40.14
CA GLN A 240 20.07 -58.31 41.06
C GLN A 240 20.37 -57.81 42.49
N GLU A 241 21.15 -56.73 42.63
CA GLU A 241 21.46 -56.11 43.92
C GLU A 241 20.18 -55.60 44.63
N PHE A 242 19.31 -54.87 43.92
CA PHE A 242 18.05 -54.40 44.48
C PHE A 242 17.09 -55.54 44.83
N GLU A 243 16.97 -56.55 43.95
CA GLU A 243 16.14 -57.74 44.19
C GLU A 243 16.67 -58.55 45.39
N ASP A 244 17.99 -58.59 45.61
CA ASP A 244 18.58 -59.25 46.78
C ASP A 244 18.51 -58.43 48.08
N GLU A 245 18.64 -57.11 48.04
CA GLU A 245 18.47 -56.29 49.24
C GLU A 245 17.00 -56.18 49.67
N LYS A 246 16.11 -55.85 48.73
CA LYS A 246 14.72 -55.46 49.03
C LYS A 246 13.73 -56.62 48.92
N LYS A 247 14.15 -57.75 48.35
CA LYS A 247 13.31 -58.95 48.07
C LYS A 247 12.04 -58.63 47.25
N ILE A 248 12.15 -57.64 46.36
CA ILE A 248 11.09 -57.14 45.47
C ILE A 248 11.60 -57.22 44.05
N LYS A 249 10.93 -58.01 43.19
CA LYS A 249 11.28 -58.19 41.79
C LYS A 249 10.89 -56.95 40.97
N ILE A 250 11.86 -56.25 40.40
CA ILE A 250 11.64 -54.99 39.67
C ILE A 250 11.59 -55.17 38.15
N SER A 251 12.04 -56.32 37.62
CA SER A 251 12.06 -56.58 36.17
C SER A 251 10.72 -56.44 35.45
N ASN A 252 9.61 -56.47 36.20
CA ASN A 252 8.24 -56.39 35.68
C ASN A 252 7.69 -54.96 35.70
N ASP A 253 8.31 -54.01 36.42
CA ASP A 253 7.91 -52.61 36.46
C ASP A 253 8.68 -51.83 35.38
N LYS A 254 7.97 -51.45 34.32
CA LYS A 254 8.61 -50.76 33.19
C LYS A 254 9.17 -49.39 33.54
N GLN A 255 8.55 -48.65 34.46
CA GLN A 255 9.01 -47.30 34.84
C GLN A 255 10.28 -47.39 35.70
N MET A 256 10.34 -48.35 36.63
CA MET A 256 11.56 -48.62 37.39
C MET A 256 12.70 -49.05 36.48
N MET A 257 12.47 -49.99 35.55
CA MET A 257 13.49 -50.45 34.61
C MET A 257 13.97 -49.32 33.67
N ALA A 258 13.08 -48.43 33.21
CA ALA A 258 13.45 -47.24 32.43
C ALA A 258 14.32 -46.26 33.24
N ARG A 259 13.95 -45.97 34.51
CA ARG A 259 14.72 -45.11 35.41
C ARG A 259 16.10 -45.70 35.70
N LEU A 260 16.19 -47.01 35.93
CA LEU A 260 17.45 -47.72 36.15
C LEU A 260 18.33 -47.70 34.88
N CYS A 261 17.75 -47.88 33.70
CA CYS A 261 18.49 -47.84 32.43
C CYS A 261 19.14 -46.46 32.17
N ILE A 262 18.39 -45.37 32.33
CA ILE A 262 18.94 -43.99 32.24
C ILE A 262 20.02 -43.76 33.31
N ALA A 263 19.79 -44.21 34.54
CA ALA A 263 20.75 -44.06 35.62
C ALA A 263 22.06 -44.82 35.33
N CYS A 264 21.98 -46.07 34.87
CA CYS A 264 23.13 -46.88 34.47
C CYS A 264 23.91 -46.26 33.29
N GLU A 265 23.25 -45.62 32.33
CA GLU A 265 23.92 -44.90 31.24
C GLU A 265 24.71 -43.69 31.75
N LYS A 266 24.11 -42.88 32.64
CA LYS A 266 24.80 -41.76 33.31
C LYS A 266 25.95 -42.26 34.19
N PHE A 267 25.73 -43.35 34.91
CA PHE A 267 26.71 -43.97 35.80
C PHE A 267 27.93 -44.52 35.04
N LYS A 268 27.71 -45.19 33.89
CA LYS A 268 28.78 -45.62 32.97
C LYS A 268 29.63 -44.44 32.47
N LYS A 269 28.99 -43.31 32.14
CA LYS A 269 29.68 -42.06 31.78
C LYS A 269 30.52 -41.52 32.95
N MET A 270 29.98 -41.52 34.18
CA MET A 270 30.73 -41.12 35.39
C MET A 270 31.94 -42.03 35.66
N LEU A 271 31.78 -43.36 35.57
CA LEU A 271 32.86 -44.35 35.72
C LEU A 271 33.95 -44.22 34.63
N SER A 272 33.62 -43.65 33.47
CA SER A 272 34.62 -43.37 32.43
C SER A 272 35.51 -42.16 32.80
N ALA A 273 34.98 -41.19 33.54
CA ALA A 273 35.73 -40.03 34.04
C ALA A 273 36.45 -40.30 35.38
N THR A 274 35.75 -40.92 36.34
CA THR A 274 36.20 -41.11 37.74
C THR A 274 36.53 -42.57 38.05
N PHE A 275 37.36 -42.83 39.07
CA PHE A 275 37.68 -44.21 39.50
C PHE A 275 36.59 -44.82 40.39
N GLU A 276 35.84 -44.01 41.12
CA GLU A 276 34.64 -44.41 41.86
C GLU A 276 33.50 -43.46 41.54
N ALA A 277 32.29 -43.99 41.43
CA ALA A 277 31.08 -43.25 41.15
C ALA A 277 29.96 -43.62 42.13
N SER A 278 29.12 -42.63 42.40
CA SER A 278 27.83 -42.74 43.10
C SER A 278 26.80 -41.95 42.29
N TYR A 279 25.61 -42.50 42.06
CA TYR A 279 24.51 -41.82 41.39
C TYR A 279 23.18 -42.18 42.06
N PHE A 280 22.43 -41.17 42.50
CA PHE A 280 21.14 -41.36 43.15
C PHE A 280 19.98 -41.28 42.15
N ILE A 281 19.09 -42.26 42.21
CA ILE A 281 17.78 -42.23 41.55
C ILE A 281 16.78 -41.75 42.62
N GLU A 282 16.40 -40.47 42.59
CA GLU A 282 15.68 -39.80 43.70
C GLU A 282 14.35 -40.45 44.10
N SER A 283 13.58 -40.95 43.14
CA SER A 283 12.31 -41.63 43.35
C SER A 283 12.29 -42.93 42.55
N PHE A 284 12.81 -43.99 43.16
CA PHE A 284 12.96 -45.30 42.52
C PHE A 284 11.84 -46.25 42.91
N TYR A 285 11.65 -46.54 44.20
CA TYR A 285 10.64 -47.47 44.69
C TYR A 285 9.81 -46.84 45.81
N LYS A 286 8.48 -46.75 45.63
CA LYS A 286 7.54 -46.12 46.58
C LYS A 286 7.90 -44.67 46.99
N GLY A 287 8.72 -43.98 46.20
CA GLY A 287 9.22 -42.64 46.51
C GLY A 287 10.58 -42.60 47.19
N GLU A 288 11.11 -43.75 47.63
CA GLU A 288 12.45 -43.85 48.22
C GLU A 288 13.55 -43.79 47.13
N PRO A 289 14.71 -43.19 47.43
CA PRO A 289 15.84 -43.14 46.52
C PRO A 289 16.63 -44.46 46.47
N TYR A 290 17.38 -44.66 45.39
CA TYR A 290 18.35 -45.77 45.26
C TYR A 290 19.72 -45.24 44.82
N GLU A 291 20.80 -45.63 45.51
CA GLU A 291 22.18 -45.25 45.20
C GLU A 291 22.85 -46.33 44.33
N LEU A 292 23.17 -46.02 43.07
CA LEU A 292 24.08 -46.83 42.27
C LEU A 292 25.51 -46.50 42.69
N LYS A 293 26.30 -47.45 43.22
CA LYS A 293 27.63 -47.19 43.78
C LYS A 293 28.66 -48.26 43.38
N MET A 294 29.78 -47.85 42.78
CA MET A 294 30.77 -48.80 42.24
C MET A 294 32.12 -48.14 41.96
N SER A 295 33.20 -48.93 42.00
CA SER A 295 34.50 -48.57 41.43
C SER A 295 34.67 -49.06 40.00
N ARG A 296 35.43 -48.32 39.18
CA ARG A 296 35.74 -48.66 37.78
C ARG A 296 36.31 -50.07 37.64
N ASN A 297 37.18 -50.49 38.56
CA ASN A 297 37.72 -51.85 38.58
C ASN A 297 36.63 -52.93 38.76
N THR A 298 35.57 -52.65 39.53
CA THR A 298 34.41 -53.57 39.65
C THR A 298 33.58 -53.59 38.38
N PHE A 299 33.33 -52.44 37.74
CA PHE A 299 32.66 -52.35 36.44
C PHE A 299 33.43 -53.10 35.35
N GLU A 300 34.76 -52.89 35.27
CA GLU A 300 35.65 -53.55 34.33
C GLU A 300 35.69 -55.08 34.56
N ARG A 301 35.60 -55.52 35.83
CA ARG A 301 35.52 -56.93 36.21
C ARG A 301 34.19 -57.58 35.81
N ILE A 302 33.04 -56.94 36.02
CA ILE A 302 31.72 -57.51 35.64
C ILE A 302 31.47 -57.48 34.13
N CYS A 303 32.25 -56.70 33.38
CA CYS A 303 32.19 -56.61 31.91
C CYS A 303 33.36 -57.34 31.20
N LYS A 304 34.13 -58.18 31.92
CA LYS A 304 35.37 -58.80 31.43
C LYS A 304 35.18 -59.60 30.12
N ASP A 305 34.10 -60.36 30.03
CA ASP A 305 33.64 -61.12 28.85
C ASP A 305 33.45 -60.22 27.62
N ILE A 306 32.82 -59.06 27.80
CA ILE A 306 32.58 -58.08 26.73
C ILE A 306 33.92 -57.61 26.16
N PHE A 307 34.87 -57.21 27.03
CA PHE A 307 36.21 -56.79 26.59
C PHE A 307 36.97 -57.92 25.87
N HIS A 308 36.92 -59.16 26.34
CA HIS A 308 37.59 -60.28 25.66
C HIS A 308 37.01 -60.54 24.26
N SER A 309 35.70 -60.36 24.09
CA SER A 309 35.03 -60.45 22.80
C SER A 309 35.45 -59.32 21.84
N ILE A 310 35.61 -58.10 22.35
CA ILE A 310 36.17 -56.96 21.59
C ILE A 310 37.61 -57.27 21.13
N SER A 311 38.49 -57.71 22.04
CA SER A 311 39.87 -58.10 21.69
C SER A 311 39.90 -59.14 20.57
N HIS A 312 39.06 -60.18 20.68
CA HIS A 312 38.98 -61.22 19.65
C HIS A 312 38.52 -60.66 18.30
N LYS A 313 37.55 -59.72 18.28
CA LYS A 313 37.06 -59.13 17.03
C LYS A 313 38.07 -58.19 16.37
N VAL A 314 38.84 -57.42 17.15
CA VAL A 314 39.98 -56.65 16.62
C VAL A 314 41.01 -57.58 15.99
N LEU A 315 41.40 -58.63 16.72
CA LEU A 315 42.39 -59.61 16.26
C LEU A 315 41.95 -60.40 15.01
N GLU A 316 40.66 -60.71 14.89
CA GLU A 316 40.05 -61.34 13.70
C GLU A 316 40.23 -60.44 12.46
N VAL A 317 39.90 -59.15 12.58
CA VAL A 317 39.99 -58.18 11.47
C VAL A 317 41.44 -57.91 11.10
N VAL A 318 42.32 -57.68 12.08
CA VAL A 318 43.76 -57.42 11.83
C VAL A 318 44.40 -58.62 11.12
N ARG A 319 44.18 -59.85 11.60
CA ARG A 319 44.70 -61.07 10.93
C ARG A 319 44.16 -61.23 9.51
N ALA A 320 42.87 -60.95 9.29
CA ALA A 320 42.26 -61.05 7.96
C ALA A 320 42.80 -60.00 6.95
N SER A 321 43.34 -58.88 7.43
CA SER A 321 43.85 -57.80 6.57
C SER A 321 45.14 -58.14 5.82
N GLN A 322 45.91 -59.12 6.33
CA GLN A 322 47.29 -59.41 5.93
C GLN A 322 48.26 -58.21 5.99
N CYS A 323 47.86 -57.13 6.67
CA CYS A 323 48.59 -55.88 6.81
C CYS A 323 48.86 -55.58 8.30
N ILE A 324 49.99 -54.95 8.60
CA ILE A 324 50.25 -54.39 9.94
C ILE A 324 49.77 -52.93 9.91
N PRO A 325 48.83 -52.52 10.79
CA PRO A 325 48.45 -51.12 10.94
C PRO A 325 49.58 -50.29 11.57
N ASN A 326 49.74 -49.04 11.14
CA ASN A 326 50.70 -48.10 11.71
C ASN A 326 50.08 -47.24 12.83
N GLU A 327 48.77 -46.99 12.76
CA GLU A 327 48.03 -46.14 13.70
C GLU A 327 46.62 -46.70 13.97
N ILE A 328 46.17 -46.66 15.23
CA ILE A 328 44.80 -47.01 15.63
C ILE A 328 43.99 -45.72 15.77
N ILE A 329 42.98 -45.54 14.92
CA ILE A 329 42.05 -44.41 14.97
C ILE A 329 40.85 -44.80 15.82
N ILE A 330 40.74 -44.23 17.02
CA ILE A 330 39.63 -44.53 17.95
C ILE A 330 38.55 -43.47 17.83
N VAL A 331 37.31 -43.89 17.52
CA VAL A 331 36.10 -43.07 17.51
C VAL A 331 34.92 -43.80 18.16
N GLY A 332 33.74 -43.19 18.21
CA GLY A 332 32.54 -43.77 18.81
C GLY A 332 32.45 -43.56 20.32
N ASN A 333 31.28 -43.18 20.83
CA ASN A 333 31.12 -42.79 22.24
C ASN A 333 31.33 -43.92 23.25
N GLY A 334 31.14 -45.18 22.85
CA GLY A 334 31.46 -46.35 23.69
C GLY A 334 32.96 -46.49 23.92
N SER A 335 33.80 -46.12 22.94
CA SER A 335 35.27 -46.19 23.01
C SER A 335 35.91 -45.27 24.04
N ARG A 336 35.12 -44.41 24.72
CA ARG A 336 35.59 -43.57 25.84
C ARG A 336 35.74 -44.34 27.16
N ILE A 337 35.33 -45.61 27.23
CA ILE A 337 35.57 -46.49 28.39
C ILE A 337 37.08 -46.77 28.50
N PRO A 338 37.77 -46.41 29.62
CA PRO A 338 39.24 -46.46 29.69
C PRO A 338 39.89 -47.84 29.46
N MET A 339 39.20 -48.93 29.81
CA MET A 339 39.67 -50.29 29.51
C MET A 339 39.81 -50.56 28.00
N ILE A 340 39.03 -49.89 27.13
CA ILE A 340 39.14 -50.04 25.67
C ILE A 340 40.50 -49.56 25.17
N GLU A 341 40.94 -48.37 25.60
CA GLU A 341 42.26 -47.86 25.27
C GLU A 341 43.37 -48.75 25.83
N LYS A 342 43.25 -49.20 27.08
CA LYS A 342 44.22 -50.11 27.71
C LYS A 342 44.36 -51.43 26.94
N MET A 343 43.24 -52.04 26.56
CA MET A 343 43.16 -53.27 25.77
C MET A 343 43.69 -53.08 24.33
N LEU A 344 43.53 -51.89 23.74
CA LEU A 344 44.15 -51.55 22.46
C LEU A 344 45.65 -51.25 22.61
N SER A 345 46.11 -50.81 23.78
CA SER A 345 47.55 -50.61 24.06
C SER A 345 48.34 -51.93 24.11
N ASP A 346 47.68 -53.07 24.32
CA ASP A 346 48.32 -54.40 24.18
C ASP A 346 48.75 -54.69 22.72
N TYR A 347 48.32 -53.87 21.75
CA TYR A 347 48.77 -53.89 20.35
C TYR A 347 49.82 -52.78 20.04
N SER A 348 50.17 -51.93 21.02
CA SER A 348 50.88 -50.67 20.77
C SER A 348 52.38 -50.80 20.50
N ASP A 349 53.00 -51.94 20.82
CA ASP A 349 54.38 -52.30 20.45
C ASP A 349 54.65 -52.21 18.94
N TYR A 350 53.58 -52.22 18.12
CA TYR A 350 53.66 -52.19 16.65
C TYR A 350 52.85 -51.04 16.01
N CYS A 351 52.04 -50.29 16.78
CA CYS A 351 51.00 -49.42 16.23
C CYS A 351 50.59 -48.30 17.21
N GLN A 352 50.64 -47.03 16.79
CA GLN A 352 50.34 -45.90 17.69
C GLN A 352 48.83 -45.68 17.87
N ILE A 353 48.33 -45.55 19.10
CA ILE A 353 46.96 -45.09 19.35
C ILE A 353 46.83 -43.59 19.06
N SER A 354 45.77 -43.22 18.35
CA SER A 354 45.51 -41.87 17.87
C SER A 354 44.09 -41.41 18.15
N LYS A 355 43.99 -40.16 18.61
CA LYS A 355 42.76 -39.47 19.04
C LYS A 355 42.62 -38.11 18.34
N VAL A 356 43.19 -37.98 17.15
CA VAL A 356 43.20 -36.72 16.37
C VAL A 356 41.84 -36.36 15.77
N LEU A 357 40.91 -37.32 15.74
CA LEU A 357 39.57 -37.19 15.18
C LEU A 357 38.51 -37.01 16.28
N ASN A 358 37.38 -36.39 15.93
CA ASN A 358 36.26 -36.22 16.84
C ASN A 358 35.43 -37.52 16.90
N TYR A 359 35.28 -38.06 18.12
CA TYR A 359 34.57 -39.30 18.43
C TYR A 359 33.10 -39.34 17.97
N GLU A 360 32.44 -38.19 17.76
CA GLU A 360 31.00 -38.10 17.45
C GLU A 360 30.70 -37.57 16.04
N GLU A 361 31.69 -37.01 15.34
CA GLU A 361 31.45 -36.23 14.10
C GLU A 361 32.13 -36.83 12.87
N SER A 362 33.16 -37.65 13.06
CA SER A 362 34.05 -38.11 11.98
C SER A 362 33.38 -39.04 10.97
N VAL A 363 32.29 -39.71 11.35
CA VAL A 363 31.48 -40.57 10.47
C VAL A 363 30.72 -39.70 9.47
N ALA A 364 29.94 -38.72 9.95
CA ALA A 364 29.18 -37.80 9.10
C ALA A 364 30.08 -36.94 8.20
N ILE A 365 31.22 -36.48 8.71
CA ILE A 365 32.23 -35.72 7.95
C ILE A 365 32.74 -36.52 6.74
N GLY A 366 33.03 -37.81 6.91
CA GLY A 366 33.55 -38.68 5.84
C GLY A 366 32.51 -38.94 4.75
N ALA A 367 31.26 -39.15 5.16
CA ALA A 367 30.13 -39.22 4.24
C ALA A 367 29.95 -37.91 3.45
N ALA A 368 30.06 -36.75 4.11
CA ALA A 368 29.91 -35.45 3.46
C ALA A 368 31.04 -35.14 2.46
N TYR A 369 32.28 -35.56 2.75
CA TYR A 369 33.37 -35.48 1.78
C TYR A 369 33.13 -36.38 0.55
N LEU A 370 32.54 -37.56 0.72
CA LEU A 370 32.20 -38.44 -0.41
C LEU A 370 31.04 -37.89 -1.24
N ALA A 371 29.99 -37.34 -0.60
CA ALA A 371 28.90 -36.62 -1.26
C ALA A 371 29.39 -35.38 -2.04
N ALA A 372 30.46 -34.74 -1.55
CA ALA A 372 31.07 -33.59 -2.20
C ALA A 372 31.95 -33.92 -3.41
N ARG A 373 32.18 -35.20 -3.74
CA ARG A 373 33.07 -35.61 -4.85
C ARG A 373 32.70 -34.98 -6.20
N THR A 374 31.42 -34.74 -6.44
CA THR A 374 30.89 -34.15 -7.69
C THR A 374 30.79 -32.62 -7.67
N THR A 375 30.76 -31.99 -6.49
CA THR A 375 30.45 -30.55 -6.30
C THR A 375 31.60 -29.72 -5.73
N SER A 376 32.55 -30.37 -5.03
CA SER A 376 33.80 -29.77 -4.55
C SER A 376 34.61 -29.16 -5.69
N ASN A 377 35.53 -28.22 -5.39
CA ASN A 377 36.54 -27.75 -6.34
C ASN A 377 37.90 -28.44 -6.19
N THR A 378 38.26 -28.87 -4.98
CA THR A 378 39.54 -29.46 -4.59
C THR A 378 39.79 -30.84 -5.21
N TRP A 379 41.00 -31.01 -5.77
CA TRP A 379 41.39 -32.22 -6.49
C TRP A 379 41.43 -33.48 -5.61
N LYS A 380 41.77 -33.38 -4.31
CA LYS A 380 41.75 -34.49 -3.35
C LYS A 380 40.34 -35.10 -3.24
N ILE A 381 39.33 -34.24 -3.07
CA ILE A 381 37.92 -34.64 -2.91
C ILE A 381 37.35 -35.15 -4.24
N LYS A 382 37.56 -34.43 -5.36
CA LYS A 382 37.13 -34.85 -6.70
C LYS A 382 37.64 -36.24 -7.12
N ARG A 383 38.84 -36.61 -6.67
CA ARG A 383 39.51 -37.89 -7.01
C ARG A 383 39.59 -38.86 -5.82
N LEU A 384 38.69 -38.74 -4.84
CA LEU A 384 38.55 -39.71 -3.75
C LEU A 384 38.06 -41.05 -4.32
N GLU A 385 38.88 -42.10 -4.17
CA GLU A 385 38.56 -43.47 -4.58
C GLU A 385 38.36 -44.32 -3.32
N VAL A 386 37.23 -45.03 -3.22
CA VAL A 386 36.85 -45.79 -2.02
C VAL A 386 36.49 -47.23 -2.40
N LYS A 387 37.34 -48.17 -1.98
CA LYS A 387 37.14 -49.62 -2.14
C LYS A 387 36.68 -50.21 -0.82
N GLU A 388 35.41 -50.56 -0.77
CA GLU A 388 34.78 -51.14 0.42
C GLU A 388 35.03 -52.64 0.53
N CYS A 389 34.93 -53.17 1.75
CA CYS A 389 35.10 -54.59 2.07
C CYS A 389 33.81 -55.15 2.70
N MET A 390 33.40 -56.37 2.31
CA MET A 390 32.23 -57.04 2.89
C MET A 390 32.61 -57.86 4.15
N SER A 391 31.91 -57.63 5.25
CA SER A 391 32.19 -58.29 6.53
C SER A 391 31.71 -59.76 6.58
N LEU A 392 30.60 -60.05 5.90
CA LEU A 392 29.85 -61.31 5.86
C LEU A 392 30.03 -62.05 4.53
N SER A 393 29.91 -63.38 4.52
CA SER A 393 29.84 -64.20 3.30
C SER A 393 28.40 -64.35 2.78
N VAL A 394 28.25 -64.58 1.47
CA VAL A 394 27.00 -64.99 0.84
C VAL A 394 27.03 -66.51 0.65
N ASN A 395 26.07 -67.22 1.25
CA ASN A 395 26.00 -68.67 1.24
C ASN A 395 24.58 -69.13 0.86
N VAL A 396 24.50 -70.29 0.22
CA VAL A 396 23.24 -71.02 -0.01
C VAL A 396 23.28 -72.27 0.85
N LEU A 397 22.29 -72.44 1.72
CA LEU A 397 22.06 -73.71 2.42
C LEU A 397 21.16 -74.56 1.52
N LEU A 398 21.65 -75.76 1.20
CA LEU A 398 21.01 -76.73 0.35
C LEU A 398 20.17 -77.64 1.26
N ASP A 399 18.85 -77.43 1.27
CA ASP A 399 17.91 -78.13 2.15
C ASP A 399 17.25 -79.27 1.36
N GLU A 400 17.91 -80.43 1.36
CA GLU A 400 17.49 -81.65 0.67
C GLU A 400 16.75 -82.59 1.63
N PRO A 401 15.97 -83.58 1.13
CA PRO A 401 15.26 -84.52 2.01
C PRO A 401 16.17 -85.47 2.81
N ILE A 402 17.42 -85.66 2.38
CA ILE A 402 18.35 -86.66 2.93
C ILE A 402 19.67 -86.02 3.44
N SER A 403 20.03 -84.83 2.95
CA SER A 403 21.30 -84.16 3.22
C SER A 403 21.11 -82.66 3.48
N LYS A 404 22.11 -82.00 4.07
CA LYS A 404 22.14 -80.53 4.16
C LYS A 404 23.53 -79.99 3.82
N GLY A 405 23.64 -79.33 2.67
CA GLY A 405 24.88 -78.71 2.18
C GLY A 405 24.96 -77.21 2.48
N ILE A 406 26.16 -76.65 2.39
CA ILE A 406 26.38 -75.20 2.38
C ILE A 406 27.34 -74.85 1.24
N LEU A 407 26.87 -74.00 0.33
CA LEU A 407 27.60 -73.50 -0.84
C LEU A 407 27.93 -72.01 -0.64
N THR A 408 29.21 -71.65 -0.45
CA THR A 408 29.62 -70.23 -0.35
C THR A 408 29.84 -69.64 -1.74
N VAL A 409 28.95 -68.74 -2.16
CA VAL A 409 29.00 -68.05 -3.47
C VAL A 409 29.96 -66.86 -3.42
N ILE A 410 29.94 -66.08 -2.32
CA ILE A 410 30.90 -65.01 -2.07
C ILE A 410 31.51 -65.19 -0.69
N LYS A 411 32.84 -65.34 -0.62
CA LYS A 411 33.57 -65.41 0.66
C LYS A 411 33.59 -64.04 1.33
N ALA A 412 33.54 -64.02 2.67
CA ALA A 412 33.71 -62.80 3.45
C ALA A 412 35.08 -62.16 3.18
N LYS A 413 35.19 -60.87 3.49
CA LYS A 413 36.38 -60.01 3.31
C LYS A 413 36.80 -59.80 1.85
N LYS A 414 35.91 -60.06 0.88
CA LYS A 414 36.04 -59.59 -0.49
C LYS A 414 35.71 -58.09 -0.56
N GLN A 415 36.28 -57.40 -1.54
CA GLN A 415 35.90 -56.02 -1.84
C GLN A 415 34.59 -55.99 -2.63
N PHE A 416 33.84 -54.88 -2.56
CA PHE A 416 32.62 -54.68 -3.36
C PHE A 416 32.64 -53.33 -4.11
N PRO A 417 31.98 -53.21 -5.29
CA PRO A 417 31.10 -54.17 -5.95
C PRO A 417 31.79 -55.47 -6.39
N VAL A 418 31.07 -56.59 -6.35
CA VAL A 418 31.60 -57.93 -6.65
C VAL A 418 30.54 -58.87 -7.18
N ILE A 419 30.93 -59.69 -8.16
CA ILE A 419 30.17 -60.83 -8.66
C ILE A 419 30.82 -62.11 -8.13
N GLY A 420 30.03 -63.02 -7.59
CA GLY A 420 30.46 -64.40 -7.30
C GLY A 420 29.49 -65.39 -7.93
N GLU A 421 30.02 -66.49 -8.43
CA GLU A 421 29.26 -67.48 -9.20
C GLU A 421 29.51 -68.88 -8.64
N ALA A 422 28.46 -69.68 -8.57
CA ALA A 422 28.54 -71.07 -8.13
C ALA A 422 27.46 -71.92 -8.82
N THR A 423 27.88 -73.00 -9.49
CA THR A 423 26.98 -73.99 -10.11
C THR A 423 26.61 -75.06 -9.10
N TYR A 424 25.34 -75.47 -9.07
CA TYR A 424 24.89 -76.66 -8.35
C TYR A 424 23.96 -77.51 -9.22
N GLY A 425 24.16 -78.84 -9.22
CA GLY A 425 23.31 -79.78 -9.94
C GLY A 425 22.71 -80.78 -8.95
N TYR A 426 21.41 -81.02 -9.05
CA TYR A 426 20.66 -81.90 -8.14
C TYR A 426 19.58 -82.70 -8.89
N ASP A 427 19.22 -83.86 -8.34
CA ASP A 427 18.23 -84.79 -8.87
C ASP A 427 17.10 -84.94 -7.84
N GLY A 428 15.87 -84.60 -8.22
CA GLY A 428 14.70 -84.50 -7.33
C GLY A 428 14.47 -83.09 -6.76
N SER A 429 13.67 -83.01 -5.68
CA SER A 429 13.26 -81.73 -5.08
C SER A 429 14.10 -81.32 -3.86
N MET A 430 14.34 -80.00 -3.74
CA MET A 430 15.11 -79.37 -2.66
C MET A 430 14.65 -77.92 -2.42
N LYS A 431 15.15 -77.27 -1.36
CA LYS A 431 15.01 -75.81 -1.18
C LYS A 431 16.39 -75.16 -1.08
N LEU A 432 16.60 -74.14 -1.91
CA LEU A 432 17.77 -73.26 -1.83
C LEU A 432 17.46 -72.14 -0.82
N ILE A 433 18.14 -72.13 0.33
CA ILE A 433 17.94 -71.13 1.39
C ILE A 433 19.12 -70.16 1.39
N PHE A 434 18.86 -68.93 0.94
CA PHE A 434 19.89 -67.90 0.75
C PHE A 434 20.17 -67.15 2.05
N LYS A 435 21.45 -67.03 2.39
CA LYS A 435 21.95 -66.42 3.63
C LYS A 435 23.10 -65.46 3.40
N GLN A 436 23.12 -64.36 4.16
CA GLN A 436 24.28 -63.48 4.26
C GLN A 436 24.74 -63.46 5.73
N GLY A 437 25.92 -64.01 5.98
CA GLY A 437 26.31 -64.43 7.33
C GLY A 437 25.38 -65.53 7.85
N SER A 438 24.85 -65.35 9.06
CA SER A 438 23.85 -66.23 9.68
C SER A 438 22.42 -66.01 9.15
N LYS A 439 22.07 -64.75 8.85
CA LYS A 439 20.73 -64.29 8.52
C LYS A 439 20.26 -64.79 7.15
N LYS A 440 19.01 -65.26 7.10
CA LYS A 440 18.29 -65.64 5.89
C LYS A 440 17.80 -64.39 5.14
N PHE A 441 17.67 -64.48 3.82
CA PHE A 441 17.07 -63.41 3.01
C PHE A 441 16.21 -63.91 1.84
N GLY A 442 16.21 -65.22 1.54
CA GLY A 442 15.32 -65.81 0.54
C GLY A 442 15.25 -67.34 0.63
N ILE A 443 14.18 -67.91 0.08
CA ILE A 443 14.05 -69.36 -0.19
C ILE A 443 13.54 -69.51 -1.62
N VAL A 444 14.14 -70.42 -2.39
CA VAL A 444 13.59 -70.86 -3.69
C VAL A 444 13.42 -72.38 -3.66
N PRO A 445 12.18 -72.90 -3.80
CA PRO A 445 11.95 -74.33 -4.01
C PRO A 445 12.39 -74.72 -5.43
N ILE A 446 13.04 -75.87 -5.54
CA ILE A 446 13.43 -76.49 -6.81
C ILE A 446 12.75 -77.86 -6.83
N ASN A 447 11.98 -78.13 -7.89
CA ASN A 447 11.08 -79.29 -7.96
C ASN A 447 11.45 -80.30 -9.07
N GLU A 448 12.47 -79.98 -9.86
CA GLU A 448 12.82 -80.66 -11.12
C GLU A 448 14.36 -80.74 -11.27
N ASN A 449 14.82 -81.68 -12.09
CA ASN A 449 16.23 -82.03 -12.24
C ASN A 449 16.97 -80.98 -13.09
N PHE A 450 17.65 -80.04 -12.43
CA PHE A 450 18.40 -78.98 -13.11
C PHE A 450 19.83 -78.84 -12.58
N LEU A 451 20.71 -78.46 -13.51
CA LEU A 451 21.90 -77.68 -13.22
C LEU A 451 21.49 -76.21 -13.13
N ILE A 452 21.83 -75.57 -12.02
CA ILE A 452 21.46 -74.20 -11.67
C ILE A 452 22.74 -73.41 -11.44
N ASP A 453 22.92 -72.33 -12.20
CA ASP A 453 23.99 -71.36 -11.98
C ASP A 453 23.49 -70.25 -11.07
N ILE A 454 24.16 -70.08 -9.93
CA ILE A 454 23.85 -69.10 -8.89
C ILE A 454 24.83 -67.96 -9.00
N GLN A 455 24.40 -66.83 -9.56
CA GLN A 455 25.18 -65.60 -9.63
C GLN A 455 24.73 -64.64 -8.52
N ALA A 456 25.66 -64.25 -7.67
CA ALA A 456 25.47 -63.28 -6.58
C ALA A 456 26.17 -61.97 -6.93
N ASN A 457 25.38 -60.92 -7.13
CA ASN A 457 25.84 -59.58 -7.54
C ASN A 457 25.69 -58.62 -6.35
N MET A 458 26.80 -58.09 -5.84
CA MET A 458 26.82 -57.06 -4.81
C MET A 458 27.23 -55.71 -5.42
N ASP A 459 26.41 -54.68 -5.21
CA ASP A 459 26.63 -53.33 -5.74
C ASP A 459 27.61 -52.49 -4.90
N GLU A 460 27.84 -51.23 -5.29
CA GLU A 460 28.74 -50.30 -4.58
C GLU A 460 28.22 -49.78 -3.23
N ASN A 461 27.00 -50.17 -2.83
CA ASN A 461 26.34 -49.89 -1.55
C ASN A 461 26.37 -51.10 -0.60
N GLY A 462 26.78 -52.28 -1.10
CA GLY A 462 26.68 -53.55 -0.38
C GLY A 462 25.30 -54.20 -0.43
N LEU A 463 24.45 -53.78 -1.39
CA LEU A 463 23.15 -54.40 -1.67
C LEU A 463 23.34 -55.61 -2.58
N LEU A 464 22.62 -56.69 -2.30
CA LEU A 464 22.78 -58.00 -2.91
C LEU A 464 21.58 -58.37 -3.79
N MET A 465 21.87 -58.79 -5.02
CA MET A 465 20.95 -59.40 -5.96
C MET A 465 21.43 -60.82 -6.25
N ILE A 466 20.53 -61.81 -6.24
CA ILE A 466 20.85 -63.17 -6.68
C ILE A 466 20.09 -63.48 -7.97
N ASN A 467 20.79 -63.86 -9.02
CA ASN A 467 20.23 -64.42 -10.23
C ASN A 467 20.39 -65.94 -10.18
N LEU A 468 19.29 -66.68 -10.29
CA LEU A 468 19.29 -68.15 -10.44
C LEU A 468 18.97 -68.48 -11.88
N ILE A 469 19.98 -68.91 -12.63
CA ILE A 469 19.88 -69.23 -14.05
C ILE A 469 19.71 -70.75 -14.14
N HIS A 470 18.55 -71.19 -14.61
CA HIS A 470 18.27 -72.60 -14.88
C HIS A 470 18.73 -72.96 -16.30
N HIS A 471 19.20 -74.19 -16.50
CA HIS A 471 19.63 -74.67 -17.83
C HIS A 471 18.50 -74.71 -18.90
N ASN A 472 17.23 -74.50 -18.51
CA ASN A 472 16.11 -74.30 -19.44
C ASN A 472 15.95 -72.85 -19.93
N GLY A 473 16.78 -71.91 -19.47
CA GLY A 473 16.74 -70.48 -19.79
C GLY A 473 15.89 -69.62 -18.84
N GLN A 474 15.21 -70.20 -17.86
CA GLN A 474 14.49 -69.45 -16.83
C GLN A 474 15.47 -68.76 -15.87
N VAL A 475 15.22 -67.48 -15.57
CA VAL A 475 15.98 -66.71 -14.57
C VAL A 475 15.06 -66.30 -13.43
N ASN A 476 15.28 -66.88 -12.24
CA ASN A 476 14.60 -66.43 -11.02
C ASN A 476 15.49 -65.41 -10.31
N ILE A 477 15.07 -64.15 -10.28
CA ILE A 477 15.80 -63.05 -9.62
C ILE A 477 15.28 -62.88 -8.19
N LEU A 478 16.15 -63.07 -7.19
CA LEU A 478 15.91 -62.65 -5.82
C LEU A 478 16.54 -61.26 -5.61
N ASN A 479 15.69 -60.27 -5.36
CA ASN A 479 16.08 -58.89 -5.14
C ASN A 479 15.10 -58.25 -4.15
N HIS A 480 15.60 -57.54 -3.14
CA HIS A 480 14.76 -56.83 -2.18
C HIS A 480 14.01 -55.63 -2.78
N GLN A 481 14.42 -55.15 -3.97
CA GLN A 481 13.82 -53.98 -4.63
C GLN A 481 12.37 -54.18 -5.08
N SER A 482 11.92 -55.41 -5.35
CA SER A 482 10.59 -55.66 -5.91
C SER A 482 9.42 -55.36 -4.96
N SER A 483 9.68 -55.11 -3.67
CA SER A 483 8.66 -54.74 -2.67
C SER A 483 8.79 -53.31 -2.12
N SER A 484 9.78 -52.52 -2.56
CA SER A 484 10.12 -51.25 -1.90
C SER A 484 9.10 -50.12 -2.11
N GLU A 485 8.63 -49.91 -3.35
CA GLU A 485 7.75 -48.78 -3.66
C GLU A 485 6.47 -48.79 -2.82
N GLN A 486 5.86 -49.96 -2.63
CA GLN A 486 4.65 -50.08 -1.83
C GLN A 486 4.91 -49.79 -0.34
N LYS A 487 6.04 -50.29 0.21
CA LYS A 487 6.40 -50.02 1.61
C LYS A 487 6.79 -48.56 1.83
N ILE A 488 7.48 -47.93 0.88
CA ILE A 488 7.81 -46.49 0.91
C ILE A 488 6.52 -45.65 0.89
N LYS A 489 5.56 -45.97 0.02
CA LYS A 489 4.25 -45.28 -0.04
C LYS A 489 3.44 -45.47 1.25
N GLU A 490 3.43 -46.66 1.85
CA GLU A 490 2.78 -46.89 3.15
C GLU A 490 3.39 -46.03 4.27
N ILE A 491 4.72 -45.95 4.34
CA ILE A 491 5.44 -45.12 5.30
C ILE A 491 5.07 -43.63 5.12
N GLN A 492 5.05 -43.16 3.88
CA GLN A 492 4.71 -41.78 3.55
C GLN A 492 3.26 -41.43 3.91
N THR A 493 2.29 -42.27 3.56
CA THR A 493 0.88 -42.05 3.93
C THR A 493 0.66 -42.03 5.45
N LYS A 494 1.39 -42.85 6.22
CA LYS A 494 1.32 -42.77 7.69
C LYS A 494 1.97 -41.50 8.23
N GLU A 495 3.12 -41.08 7.70
CA GLU A 495 3.76 -39.81 8.06
C GLU A 495 2.83 -38.61 7.83
N GLU A 496 2.17 -38.54 6.66
CA GLU A 496 1.20 -37.49 6.32
C GLU A 496 0.07 -37.37 7.35
N VAL A 497 -0.42 -38.51 7.88
CA VAL A 497 -1.46 -38.51 8.93
C VAL A 497 -0.96 -37.94 10.25
N PHE A 498 0.27 -38.28 10.67
CA PHE A 498 0.87 -37.67 11.87
C PHE A 498 1.07 -36.16 11.68
N GLN A 499 1.69 -35.75 10.57
CA GLN A 499 1.94 -34.33 10.27
C GLN A 499 0.65 -33.51 10.20
N LYS A 500 -0.42 -34.07 9.61
CA LYS A 500 -1.74 -33.43 9.59
C LYS A 500 -2.30 -33.25 11.00
N HIS A 501 -2.27 -34.28 11.83
CA HIS A 501 -2.76 -34.20 13.21
C HIS A 501 -1.98 -33.18 14.05
N GLU A 502 -0.66 -33.11 13.86
CA GLU A 502 0.23 -32.15 14.54
C GLU A 502 -0.02 -30.71 14.06
N PHE A 503 -0.24 -30.50 12.76
CA PHE A 503 -0.62 -29.20 12.21
C PHE A 503 -1.99 -28.73 12.72
N GLU A 504 -2.99 -29.62 12.75
CA GLU A 504 -4.32 -29.33 13.30
C GLU A 504 -4.26 -29.00 14.80
N TYR A 505 -3.52 -29.77 15.59
CA TYR A 505 -3.33 -29.50 17.02
C TYR A 505 -2.59 -28.18 17.28
N LYS A 506 -1.49 -27.92 16.55
CA LYS A 506 -0.73 -26.68 16.67
C LYS A 506 -1.59 -25.47 16.32
N LYS A 507 -2.33 -25.52 15.21
CA LYS A 507 -3.25 -24.45 14.80
C LYS A 507 -4.38 -24.23 15.81
N ALA A 508 -4.88 -25.29 16.44
CA ALA A 508 -5.85 -25.18 17.52
C ALA A 508 -5.26 -24.53 18.78
N MET A 509 -4.01 -24.85 19.15
CA MET A 509 -3.30 -24.19 20.25
C MET A 509 -2.98 -22.71 19.96
N GLU A 510 -2.60 -22.36 18.72
CA GLU A 510 -2.44 -20.96 18.30
C GLU A 510 -3.76 -20.19 18.43
N LEU A 511 -4.87 -20.76 17.95
CA LEU A 511 -6.21 -20.16 18.10
C LEU A 511 -6.67 -20.04 19.56
N LYS A 512 -6.32 -21.01 20.43
CA LYS A 512 -6.58 -20.97 21.89
C LYS A 512 -5.83 -19.82 22.55
N ASN A 513 -4.52 -19.72 22.29
CA ASN A 513 -3.66 -18.68 22.86
C ASN A 513 -4.09 -17.27 22.40
N ASP A 514 -4.45 -17.11 21.12
CA ASP A 514 -5.02 -15.87 20.60
C ASP A 514 -6.35 -15.49 21.26
N LEU A 515 -7.24 -16.47 21.47
CA LEU A 515 -8.55 -16.26 22.09
C LEU A 515 -8.40 -15.82 23.54
N GLU A 516 -7.51 -16.48 24.30
CA GLU A 516 -7.16 -16.11 25.67
C GLU A 516 -6.60 -14.68 25.74
N LYS A 517 -5.60 -14.38 24.90
CA LYS A 517 -4.97 -13.06 24.77
C LYS A 517 -5.97 -11.96 24.40
N SER A 518 -6.92 -12.26 23.50
CA SER A 518 -7.99 -11.33 23.11
C SER A 518 -8.97 -11.10 24.25
N CYS A 519 -9.38 -12.17 24.94
CA CYS A 519 -10.24 -12.10 26.11
C CYS A 519 -9.62 -11.28 27.26
N LEU A 520 -8.33 -11.50 27.55
CA LEU A 520 -7.56 -10.70 28.50
C LEU A 520 -7.44 -9.24 28.05
N GLY A 521 -7.26 -8.99 26.74
CA GLY A 521 -7.22 -7.64 26.15
C GLY A 521 -8.54 -6.89 26.35
N TYR A 522 -9.67 -7.52 26.03
CA TYR A 522 -11.00 -6.96 26.25
C TYR A 522 -11.30 -6.76 27.74
N LYS A 523 -11.04 -7.74 28.60
CA LYS A 523 -11.24 -7.64 30.06
C LYS A 523 -10.46 -6.47 30.68
N ARG A 524 -9.22 -6.22 30.23
CA ARG A 524 -8.41 -5.04 30.61
C ARG A 524 -9.03 -3.73 30.09
N THR A 525 -9.50 -3.72 28.85
CA THR A 525 -10.07 -2.53 28.20
C THR A 525 -11.37 -2.08 28.88
N ILE A 526 -12.31 -3.01 29.09
CA ILE A 526 -13.58 -2.80 29.82
C ILE A 526 -13.31 -2.28 31.24
N ASN A 527 -12.26 -2.78 31.90
CA ASN A 527 -11.93 -2.38 33.27
C ASN A 527 -11.05 -1.12 33.38
N SER A 528 -10.69 -0.47 32.26
CA SER A 528 -9.97 0.80 32.29
C SER A 528 -10.82 1.93 32.88
N LYS A 529 -10.19 2.88 33.59
CA LYS A 529 -10.88 4.07 34.13
C LYS A 529 -11.61 4.87 33.05
N GLU A 530 -11.09 4.85 31.83
CA GLU A 530 -11.67 5.55 30.68
C GLU A 530 -13.00 4.91 30.28
N MET A 531 -13.01 3.60 29.95
CA MET A 531 -14.22 2.90 29.54
C MET A 531 -15.30 2.86 30.64
N LYS A 532 -14.91 2.78 31.92
CA LYS A 532 -15.85 2.85 33.06
C LYS A 532 -16.55 4.19 33.24
N ASN A 533 -16.06 5.28 32.63
CA ASN A 533 -16.74 6.57 32.62
C ASN A 533 -17.72 6.71 31.43
N ILE A 534 -17.70 5.77 30.47
CA ILE A 534 -18.40 5.87 29.18
C ILE A 534 -19.52 4.83 29.09
N LEU A 535 -19.20 3.58 29.46
CA LEU A 535 -20.13 2.45 29.54
C LEU A 535 -20.95 2.49 30.84
N ASN A 536 -22.09 1.80 30.85
CA ASN A 536 -22.90 1.63 32.06
C ASN A 536 -22.54 0.34 32.84
N ASP A 537 -22.93 0.26 34.11
CA ASP A 537 -22.60 -0.88 34.99
C ASP A 537 -23.13 -2.23 34.47
N MET A 538 -24.21 -2.26 33.70
CA MET A 538 -24.77 -3.48 33.11
C MET A 538 -23.87 -4.00 31.98
N GLU A 539 -23.46 -3.12 31.06
CA GLU A 539 -22.50 -3.43 29.98
C GLU A 539 -21.15 -3.91 30.53
N ILE A 540 -20.64 -3.20 31.55
CA ILE A 540 -19.37 -3.53 32.22
C ILE A 540 -19.46 -4.90 32.91
N SER A 541 -20.59 -5.18 33.57
CA SER A 541 -20.84 -6.46 34.24
C SER A 541 -20.97 -7.61 33.24
N GLU A 542 -21.83 -7.48 32.23
CA GLU A 542 -22.05 -8.52 31.21
C GLU A 542 -20.74 -8.89 30.51
N ALA A 543 -20.01 -7.91 29.98
CA ALA A 543 -18.77 -8.16 29.25
C ALA A 543 -17.65 -8.70 30.16
N SER A 544 -17.55 -8.22 31.42
CA SER A 544 -16.57 -8.75 32.38
C SER A 544 -16.88 -10.20 32.80
N ASN A 545 -18.16 -10.53 33.00
CA ASN A 545 -18.62 -11.88 33.35
C ASN A 545 -18.43 -12.84 32.18
N PHE A 546 -18.75 -12.43 30.95
CA PHE A 546 -18.48 -13.23 29.75
C PHE A 546 -16.98 -13.50 29.59
N CYS A 547 -16.13 -12.48 29.70
CA CYS A 547 -14.68 -12.66 29.67
C CYS A 547 -14.18 -13.63 30.77
N GLN A 548 -14.74 -13.54 31.99
CA GLN A 548 -14.34 -14.43 33.09
C GLN A 548 -14.76 -15.88 32.86
N ASN A 549 -15.99 -16.12 32.40
CA ASN A 549 -16.47 -17.46 32.11
C ASN A 549 -15.73 -18.08 30.91
N LEU A 550 -15.38 -17.27 29.90
CA LEU A 550 -14.60 -17.74 28.76
C LEU A 550 -13.17 -18.12 29.16
N LEU A 551 -12.51 -17.36 30.05
CA LEU A 551 -11.18 -17.73 30.54
C LEU A 551 -11.19 -19.05 31.31
N LEU A 552 -12.15 -19.26 32.22
CA LEU A 552 -12.32 -20.54 32.92
C LEU A 552 -12.54 -21.70 31.93
N TRP A 553 -13.36 -21.50 30.90
CA TRP A 553 -13.56 -22.49 29.84
C TRP A 553 -12.29 -22.75 29.01
N ILE A 554 -11.45 -21.74 28.77
CA ILE A 554 -10.15 -21.91 28.11
C ILE A 554 -9.19 -22.71 29.01
N ASP A 555 -9.15 -22.44 30.32
CA ASP A 555 -8.30 -23.18 31.27
C ASP A 555 -8.68 -24.67 31.31
N ASP A 556 -9.98 -24.99 31.40
CA ASP A 556 -10.52 -26.36 31.40
C ASP A 556 -10.41 -27.08 30.03
N LEU A 557 -10.12 -26.37 28.93
CA LEU A 557 -10.09 -26.94 27.57
C LEU A 557 -8.83 -27.80 27.32
N ALA A 558 -8.90 -29.07 27.72
CA ALA A 558 -7.84 -30.08 27.52
C ALA A 558 -7.59 -30.43 26.04
N HIS A 559 -8.66 -30.48 25.24
CA HIS A 559 -8.61 -30.82 23.80
C HIS A 559 -9.17 -29.64 22.97
N PRO A 560 -8.31 -28.81 22.36
CA PRO A 560 -8.75 -27.65 21.58
C PRO A 560 -9.20 -28.07 20.18
N GLU A 561 -10.43 -27.70 19.80
CA GLU A 561 -10.97 -27.89 18.44
C GLU A 561 -11.11 -26.54 17.71
N ILE A 562 -10.64 -26.49 16.46
CA ILE A 562 -10.61 -25.27 15.64
C ILE A 562 -12.00 -24.66 15.46
N GLY A 563 -13.04 -25.50 15.24
CA GLY A 563 -14.42 -25.02 15.06
C GLY A 563 -14.97 -24.34 16.32
N ILE A 564 -14.82 -25.00 17.47
CA ILE A 564 -15.31 -24.49 18.76
C ILE A 564 -14.55 -23.22 19.17
N LEU A 565 -13.23 -23.16 18.94
CA LEU A 565 -12.42 -21.98 19.22
C LEU A 565 -12.79 -20.78 18.35
N ASN A 566 -13.11 -20.99 17.07
CA ASN A 566 -13.60 -19.92 16.19
C ASN A 566 -14.98 -19.43 16.65
N GLN A 567 -15.91 -20.34 16.97
CA GLN A 567 -17.22 -19.97 17.53
C GLN A 567 -17.08 -19.14 18.82
N LYS A 568 -16.15 -19.51 19.71
CA LYS A 568 -15.88 -18.72 20.93
C LYS A 568 -15.17 -17.40 20.67
N ARG A 569 -14.45 -17.24 19.56
CA ARG A 569 -13.94 -15.94 19.09
C ARG A 569 -15.08 -15.05 18.60
N GLU A 570 -16.00 -15.59 17.81
CA GLU A 570 -17.18 -14.88 17.31
C GLU A 570 -18.09 -14.43 18.47
N GLU A 571 -18.39 -15.29 19.45
CA GLU A 571 -19.14 -14.91 20.66
C GLU A 571 -18.45 -13.80 21.47
N LEU A 572 -17.11 -13.79 21.51
CA LEU A 572 -16.31 -12.79 22.23
C LEU A 572 -16.29 -11.44 21.50
N GLU A 573 -16.17 -11.44 20.18
CA GLU A 573 -16.24 -10.24 19.35
C GLU A 573 -17.65 -9.63 19.35
N GLU A 574 -18.70 -10.46 19.29
CA GLU A 574 -20.09 -10.01 19.36
C GLU A 574 -20.41 -9.36 20.71
N LYS A 575 -20.03 -9.99 21.83
CA LYS A 575 -20.43 -9.51 23.17
C LYS A 575 -19.49 -8.47 23.74
N CYS A 576 -18.18 -8.70 23.68
CA CYS A 576 -17.19 -7.81 24.30
C CYS A 576 -16.62 -6.80 23.30
N GLY A 577 -16.32 -7.24 22.07
CA GLY A 577 -15.82 -6.36 21.01
C GLY A 577 -16.79 -5.23 20.66
N LYS A 578 -18.07 -5.57 20.41
CA LYS A 578 -19.13 -4.59 20.12
C LYS A 578 -19.30 -3.53 21.22
N ILE A 579 -19.33 -3.92 22.50
CA ILE A 579 -19.44 -2.99 23.63
C ILE A 579 -18.22 -2.06 23.70
N ILE A 580 -17.02 -2.58 23.46
CA ILE A 580 -15.79 -1.76 23.43
C ILE A 580 -15.81 -0.77 22.27
N GLU A 581 -16.18 -1.18 21.06
CA GLU A 581 -16.27 -0.27 19.91
C GLU A 581 -17.39 0.78 20.07
N LEU A 582 -18.53 0.44 20.68
CA LEU A 582 -19.57 1.41 21.02
C LEU A 582 -19.10 2.45 22.06
N GLY A 583 -18.34 2.03 23.07
CA GLY A 583 -17.74 2.96 24.03
C GLY A 583 -16.67 3.87 23.41
N LYS A 584 -15.81 3.33 22.53
CA LYS A 584 -14.85 4.14 21.75
C LYS A 584 -15.56 5.16 20.86
N PHE A 585 -16.58 4.72 20.12
CA PHE A 585 -17.41 5.60 19.30
C PHE A 585 -17.96 6.74 20.13
N LYS A 586 -18.61 6.44 21.27
CA LYS A 586 -19.19 7.46 22.16
C LYS A 586 -18.12 8.46 22.64
N LYS A 587 -16.95 8.00 23.10
CA LYS A 587 -15.85 8.90 23.53
C LYS A 587 -15.38 9.84 22.42
N GLU A 588 -15.07 9.28 21.25
CA GLU A 588 -14.57 10.05 20.11
C GLU A 588 -15.65 10.99 19.55
N PHE A 589 -16.92 10.59 19.60
CA PHE A 589 -18.08 11.40 19.23
C PHE A 589 -18.31 12.56 20.20
N ASP A 590 -18.28 12.32 21.51
CA ASP A 590 -18.39 13.35 22.55
C ASP A 590 -17.24 14.37 22.44
N HIS A 591 -16.03 13.92 22.12
CA HIS A 591 -14.90 14.80 21.83
C HIS A 591 -15.11 15.65 20.56
N ALA A 592 -15.59 15.06 19.47
CA ALA A 592 -15.87 15.78 18.23
C ALA A 592 -17.02 16.80 18.37
N ASN A 593 -18.02 16.50 19.22
CA ASN A 593 -19.05 17.48 19.61
C ASN A 593 -18.43 18.67 20.36
N LEU A 594 -17.53 18.42 21.30
CA LEU A 594 -16.84 19.48 22.05
C LEU A 594 -15.95 20.36 21.15
N LEU A 595 -15.28 19.79 20.14
CA LEU A 595 -14.56 20.55 19.11
C LEU A 595 -15.51 21.42 18.28
N LEU A 596 -16.67 20.88 17.90
CA LEU A 596 -17.69 21.61 17.13
C LEU A 596 -18.28 22.78 17.95
N GLU A 597 -18.53 22.59 19.25
CA GLU A 597 -18.97 23.65 20.18
C GLU A 597 -17.91 24.75 20.37
N GLN A 598 -16.62 24.39 20.30
CA GLN A 598 -15.49 25.33 20.33
C GLN A 598 -15.24 26.04 18.99
N ASN A 599 -16.05 25.78 17.95
CA ASN A 599 -15.88 26.22 16.57
C ASN A 599 -14.61 25.71 15.86
N ASP A 600 -13.96 24.65 16.36
CA ASP A 600 -12.97 23.89 15.55
C ASP A 600 -13.70 22.93 14.61
N CYS A 601 -14.40 23.52 13.64
CA CYS A 601 -15.22 22.79 12.70
C CYS A 601 -14.39 21.97 11.70
N GLN A 602 -13.09 22.23 11.56
CA GLN A 602 -12.22 21.48 10.66
C GLN A 602 -11.77 20.17 11.31
N GLU A 603 -11.33 20.19 12.56
CA GLU A 603 -10.95 18.96 13.25
C GLU A 603 -12.18 18.14 13.68
N ALA A 604 -13.28 18.80 14.08
CA ALA A 604 -14.55 18.09 14.29
C ALA A 604 -15.00 17.31 13.04
N PHE A 605 -14.90 17.92 11.84
CA PHE A 605 -15.23 17.26 10.58
C PHE A 605 -14.31 16.06 10.28
N SER A 606 -13.01 16.16 10.57
CA SER A 606 -12.04 15.07 10.36
C SER A 606 -12.38 13.86 11.23
N VAL A 607 -12.70 14.10 12.52
CA VAL A 607 -13.09 13.05 13.46
C VAL A 607 -14.45 12.45 13.09
N PHE A 608 -15.49 13.25 12.81
CA PHE A 608 -16.81 12.71 12.44
C PHE A 608 -16.78 11.85 11.17
N ILE A 609 -15.95 12.17 10.16
CA ILE A 609 -15.75 11.29 9.00
C ILE A 609 -14.97 10.02 9.36
N SER A 610 -13.94 10.10 10.20
CA SER A 610 -13.23 8.93 10.74
C SER A 610 -14.21 7.97 11.44
N LEU A 611 -15.13 8.52 12.24
CA LEU A 611 -16.20 7.76 12.89
C LEU A 611 -17.19 7.13 11.91
N LYS A 612 -17.66 7.89 10.91
CA LYS A 612 -18.60 7.43 9.86
C LYS A 612 -18.06 6.19 9.14
N ASN A 613 -16.75 6.15 8.89
CA ASN A 613 -16.09 5.04 8.21
C ASN A 613 -15.74 3.86 9.12
N ARG A 614 -15.28 4.12 10.37
CA ARG A 614 -14.83 3.06 11.29
C ARG A 614 -15.98 2.32 11.98
N PHE A 615 -17.03 3.02 12.41
CA PHE A 615 -18.02 2.46 13.34
C PHE A 615 -19.35 2.05 12.71
N ALA A 616 -19.54 2.22 11.40
CA ALA A 616 -20.81 1.95 10.69
C ALA A 616 -21.42 0.55 10.93
N LYS A 617 -20.61 -0.47 11.23
CA LYS A 617 -21.09 -1.83 11.56
C LYS A 617 -21.63 -1.99 13.00
N TYR A 618 -21.33 -1.06 13.90
CA TYR A 618 -21.62 -1.17 15.33
C TYR A 618 -22.72 -0.22 15.79
N ILE A 619 -22.81 0.98 15.20
CA ILE A 619 -23.78 2.03 15.57
C ILE A 619 -25.13 1.88 14.84
N THR A 620 -26.21 2.33 15.47
CA THR A 620 -27.57 2.27 14.90
C THR A 620 -27.74 3.23 13.71
N TYR A 621 -28.76 3.00 12.87
CA TYR A 621 -29.09 3.93 11.78
C TYR A 621 -29.35 5.37 12.26
N GLU A 622 -29.98 5.54 13.43
CA GLU A 622 -30.21 6.84 14.05
C GLU A 622 -28.89 7.54 14.42
N GLN A 623 -27.94 6.79 15.01
CA GLN A 623 -26.59 7.29 15.30
C GLN A 623 -25.80 7.60 14.01
N GLN A 624 -25.99 6.83 12.94
CA GLN A 624 -25.41 7.14 11.62
C GLN A 624 -25.98 8.44 11.04
N TYR A 625 -27.27 8.74 11.26
CA TYR A 625 -27.90 9.96 10.78
C TYR A 625 -27.49 11.19 11.59
N ASP A 626 -27.47 11.14 12.94
CA ASP A 626 -26.96 12.27 13.73
C ASP A 626 -25.49 12.55 13.35
N LEU A 627 -24.64 11.52 13.28
CA LEU A 627 -23.24 11.66 12.83
C LEU A 627 -23.10 12.37 11.47
N GLN A 628 -23.97 12.08 10.50
CA GLN A 628 -23.99 12.75 9.20
C GLN A 628 -24.48 14.21 9.30
N VAL A 629 -25.46 14.48 10.17
CA VAL A 629 -25.90 15.86 10.49
C VAL A 629 -24.78 16.65 11.20
N LYS A 630 -23.96 16.02 12.06
CA LYS A 630 -22.77 16.64 12.67
C LYS A 630 -21.68 16.94 11.65
N CYS A 631 -21.42 16.03 10.70
CA CYS A 631 -20.55 16.31 9.53
C CYS A 631 -21.04 17.54 8.75
N ALA A 632 -22.34 17.61 8.45
CA ALA A 632 -22.93 18.75 7.74
C ALA A 632 -22.83 20.05 8.55
N ARG A 633 -23.14 20.05 9.86
CA ARG A 633 -22.96 21.22 10.75
C ARG A 633 -21.51 21.69 10.80
N SER A 634 -20.56 20.77 10.76
CA SER A 634 -19.12 21.10 10.67
C SER A 634 -18.78 21.78 9.33
N LEU A 635 -19.27 21.26 8.19
CA LEU A 635 -19.13 21.91 6.88
C LEU A 635 -19.76 23.32 6.82
N PHE A 636 -20.87 23.54 7.53
CA PHE A 636 -21.48 24.87 7.65
C PHE A 636 -20.60 25.85 8.42
N GLY A 637 -19.99 25.42 9.54
CA GLY A 637 -19.02 26.22 10.30
C GLY A 637 -17.76 26.54 9.49
N MET A 638 -17.26 25.59 8.69
CA MET A 638 -16.20 25.79 7.69
C MET A 638 -16.63 26.66 6.48
N LYS A 639 -17.86 27.20 6.47
CA LYS A 639 -18.47 27.99 5.39
C LYS A 639 -18.56 27.27 4.04
N ASN A 640 -18.47 25.94 4.03
CA ASN A 640 -18.55 25.12 2.82
C ASN A 640 -20.01 24.75 2.49
N TYR A 641 -20.85 25.78 2.34
CA TYR A 641 -22.30 25.65 2.27
C TYR A 641 -22.78 24.75 1.14
N GLN A 642 -22.11 24.74 -0.01
CA GLN A 642 -22.52 23.89 -1.14
C GLN A 642 -22.28 22.39 -0.88
N LYS A 643 -21.20 22.00 -0.17
CA LYS A 643 -21.03 20.60 0.25
C LYS A 643 -21.97 20.23 1.39
N CYS A 644 -22.21 21.17 2.32
CA CYS A 644 -23.16 20.98 3.41
C CYS A 644 -24.58 20.69 2.88
N VAL A 645 -25.06 21.46 1.89
CA VAL A 645 -26.33 21.20 1.20
C VAL A 645 -26.34 19.80 0.57
N THR A 646 -25.28 19.40 -0.14
CA THR A 646 -25.23 18.07 -0.78
C THR A 646 -25.33 16.92 0.22
N GLU A 647 -24.58 16.93 1.33
CA GLU A 647 -24.74 15.88 2.38
C GLU A 647 -26.14 15.94 3.02
N LEU A 648 -26.73 17.13 3.22
CA LEU A 648 -28.07 17.27 3.80
C LEU A 648 -29.19 16.79 2.86
N ASP A 649 -29.07 17.03 1.55
CA ASP A 649 -29.97 16.47 0.53
C ASP A 649 -29.88 14.93 0.51
N ASP A 650 -28.66 14.40 0.58
CA ASP A 650 -28.38 12.96 0.61
C ASP A 650 -28.93 12.29 1.89
N ILE A 651 -28.97 12.99 3.02
CA ILE A 651 -29.66 12.52 4.24
C ILE A 651 -31.18 12.60 4.04
N PHE A 652 -31.69 13.76 3.59
CA PHE A 652 -33.13 14.01 3.49
C PHE A 652 -33.84 12.99 2.60
N HIS A 653 -33.23 12.58 1.48
CA HIS A 653 -33.77 11.55 0.58
C HIS A 653 -33.76 10.12 1.15
N LYS A 654 -33.15 9.87 2.32
CA LYS A 654 -33.07 8.54 2.96
C LYS A 654 -33.85 8.44 4.28
N LEU A 655 -34.38 9.56 4.78
CA LEU A 655 -35.25 9.59 5.95
C LEU A 655 -36.70 9.29 5.54
N ASP A 656 -37.41 8.53 6.37
CA ASP A 656 -38.86 8.37 6.26
C ASP A 656 -39.55 9.65 6.78
N HIS A 657 -40.21 10.37 5.89
CA HIS A 657 -40.85 11.65 6.21
C HIS A 657 -42.04 11.53 7.18
N ASP A 658 -42.71 10.38 7.24
CA ASP A 658 -43.87 10.17 8.11
C ASP A 658 -43.47 9.68 9.52
N THR A 659 -42.42 8.86 9.64
CA THR A 659 -41.96 8.34 10.95
C THR A 659 -40.78 9.11 11.56
N GLN A 660 -39.94 9.79 10.76
CA GLN A 660 -38.72 10.48 11.22
C GLN A 660 -38.81 12.01 11.13
N VAL A 661 -40.03 12.54 11.33
CA VAL A 661 -40.38 13.97 11.24
C VAL A 661 -39.38 14.89 11.96
N ALA A 662 -38.92 14.52 13.16
CA ALA A 662 -37.97 15.32 13.95
C ALA A 662 -36.61 15.49 13.26
N LEU A 663 -36.03 14.42 12.68
CA LEU A 663 -34.77 14.51 11.93
C LEU A 663 -34.98 15.29 10.63
N CYS A 664 -36.11 15.07 9.94
CA CYS A 664 -36.45 15.82 8.73
C CYS A 664 -36.49 17.34 8.99
N ILE A 665 -37.07 17.78 10.12
CA ILE A 665 -37.11 19.20 10.52
C ILE A 665 -35.71 19.76 10.77
N ASP A 666 -34.85 19.05 11.50
CA ASP A 666 -33.50 19.53 11.82
C ASP A 666 -32.56 19.54 10.59
N VAL A 667 -32.76 18.62 9.64
CA VAL A 667 -32.10 18.62 8.32
C VAL A 667 -32.57 19.81 7.48
N LEU A 668 -33.89 20.02 7.33
CA LEU A 668 -34.47 21.15 6.59
C LEU A 668 -34.04 22.49 7.18
N ARG A 669 -34.02 22.63 8.52
CA ARG A 669 -33.50 23.82 9.22
C ARG A 669 -32.06 24.10 8.81
N SER A 670 -31.20 23.07 8.86
CA SER A 670 -29.78 23.19 8.54
C SER A 670 -29.57 23.53 7.06
N ARG A 671 -30.36 22.95 6.16
CA ARG A 671 -30.29 23.19 4.71
C ARG A 671 -30.80 24.59 4.33
N GLY A 672 -31.90 25.03 4.93
CA GLY A 672 -32.41 26.40 4.76
C GLY A 672 -31.41 27.47 5.22
N LEU A 673 -30.70 27.24 6.33
CA LEU A 673 -29.61 28.12 6.78
C LEU A 673 -28.45 28.18 5.78
N CYS A 674 -28.09 27.05 5.16
CA CYS A 674 -27.11 27.04 4.06
C CYS A 674 -27.62 27.83 2.85
N TYR A 675 -28.87 27.62 2.43
CA TYR A 675 -29.45 28.34 1.30
C TYR A 675 -29.53 29.85 1.55
N PHE A 676 -29.83 30.29 2.78
CA PHE A 676 -29.79 31.69 3.18
C PHE A 676 -28.37 32.27 3.07
N ALA A 677 -27.36 31.57 3.59
CA ALA A 677 -25.95 31.97 3.51
C ALA A 677 -25.39 31.95 2.07
N MET A 678 -26.05 31.24 1.14
CA MET A 678 -25.74 31.20 -0.29
C MET A 678 -26.61 32.15 -1.14
N GLU A 679 -27.40 33.04 -0.52
CA GLU A 679 -28.35 33.96 -1.18
C GLU A 679 -29.44 33.27 -2.06
N LYS A 680 -29.64 31.96 -1.87
CA LYS A 680 -30.68 31.14 -2.51
C LYS A 680 -31.99 31.27 -1.71
N TYR A 681 -32.48 32.50 -1.60
CA TYR A 681 -33.60 32.87 -0.72
C TYR A 681 -34.91 32.14 -1.04
N ASP A 682 -35.11 31.75 -2.30
CA ASP A 682 -36.23 30.92 -2.77
C ASP A 682 -36.26 29.54 -2.10
N LYS A 683 -35.10 28.87 -2.05
CA LYS A 683 -34.96 27.56 -1.42
C LYS A 683 -34.96 27.65 0.09
N ALA A 684 -34.30 28.68 0.64
CA ALA A 684 -34.33 28.97 2.07
C ALA A 684 -35.76 29.21 2.57
N LEU A 685 -36.58 29.94 1.81
CA LEU A 685 -38.00 30.17 2.10
C LEU A 685 -38.79 28.87 2.16
N SER A 686 -38.62 27.97 1.18
CA SER A 686 -39.30 26.66 1.15
C SER A 686 -38.93 25.77 2.35
N ASP A 687 -37.64 25.71 2.71
CA ASP A 687 -37.17 24.90 3.82
C ASP A 687 -37.63 25.48 5.17
N PHE A 688 -37.45 26.79 5.39
CA PHE A 688 -37.91 27.46 6.62
C PHE A 688 -39.43 27.40 6.78
N GLY A 689 -40.19 27.61 5.70
CA GLY A 689 -41.65 27.54 5.72
C GLY A 689 -42.20 26.12 5.95
N THR A 690 -41.39 25.09 5.70
CA THR A 690 -41.70 23.71 6.06
C THR A 690 -41.38 23.44 7.53
N VAL A 691 -40.23 23.90 8.03
CA VAL A 691 -39.87 23.82 9.46
C VAL A 691 -40.90 24.52 10.35
N LEU A 692 -41.30 25.75 9.99
CA LEU A 692 -42.22 26.58 10.80
C LEU A 692 -43.64 26.01 10.91
N LYS A 693 -44.07 25.13 10.01
CA LYS A 693 -45.36 24.40 10.13
C LYS A 693 -45.35 23.37 11.27
N HIS A 694 -44.18 22.88 11.65
CA HIS A 694 -44.04 21.84 12.67
C HIS A 694 -43.35 22.33 13.96
N ARG A 695 -42.57 23.41 13.90
CA ARG A 695 -41.82 23.94 15.05
C ARG A 695 -41.70 25.46 14.99
N VAL A 696 -42.28 26.15 15.97
CA VAL A 696 -42.12 27.60 16.13
C VAL A 696 -40.66 27.92 16.52
N ASP A 697 -40.02 28.82 15.76
CA ASP A 697 -38.69 29.34 16.05
C ASP A 697 -38.64 30.81 15.63
N LEU A 698 -38.59 31.72 16.61
CA LEU A 698 -38.65 33.17 16.40
C LEU A 698 -37.44 33.73 15.62
N GLY A 699 -36.30 33.04 15.64
CA GLY A 699 -35.14 33.38 14.80
C GLY A 699 -35.41 33.02 13.35
N LEU A 700 -35.91 31.80 13.12
CA LEU A 700 -36.26 31.30 11.79
C LEU A 700 -37.42 32.08 11.16
N GLU A 701 -38.41 32.52 11.94
CA GLU A 701 -39.49 33.41 11.46
C GLU A 701 -38.96 34.73 10.90
N ASN A 702 -38.00 35.36 11.57
CA ASN A 702 -37.40 36.60 11.09
C ASN A 702 -36.58 36.37 9.81
N MET A 703 -35.87 35.24 9.72
CA MET A 703 -35.17 34.85 8.48
C MET A 703 -36.14 34.51 7.34
N HIS A 704 -37.28 33.88 7.63
CA HIS A 704 -38.35 33.61 6.66
C HIS A 704 -38.90 34.91 6.08
N LYS A 705 -39.27 35.88 6.94
CA LYS A 705 -39.75 37.21 6.53
C LYS A 705 -38.71 37.98 5.72
N GLN A 706 -37.42 37.84 6.05
CA GLN A 706 -36.33 38.38 5.22
C GLN A 706 -36.24 37.70 3.84
N CYS A 707 -36.39 36.37 3.76
CA CYS A 707 -36.47 35.65 2.48
C CYS A 707 -37.67 36.10 1.64
N GLU A 708 -38.86 36.26 2.23
CA GLU A 708 -40.06 36.74 1.53
C GLU A 708 -39.80 38.09 0.85
N VAL A 709 -39.28 39.07 1.60
CA VAL A 709 -38.91 40.40 1.08
C VAL A 709 -37.84 40.29 -0.01
N LYS A 710 -36.79 39.47 0.18
CA LYS A 710 -35.73 39.27 -0.81
C LYS A 710 -36.22 38.60 -2.11
N VAL A 711 -37.13 37.63 -2.01
CA VAL A 711 -37.72 36.94 -3.19
C VAL A 711 -38.68 37.85 -3.95
N MET A 712 -39.50 38.66 -3.26
CA MET A 712 -40.32 39.70 -3.91
C MET A 712 -39.43 40.74 -4.63
N LEU A 713 -38.36 41.20 -3.96
CA LEU A 713 -37.38 42.11 -4.57
C LEU A 713 -36.73 41.51 -5.82
N GLN A 714 -36.35 40.23 -5.80
CA GLN A 714 -35.78 39.56 -6.98
C GLN A 714 -36.77 39.49 -8.15
N LYS A 715 -38.03 39.12 -7.90
CA LYS A 715 -39.08 39.07 -8.94
C LYS A 715 -39.34 40.44 -9.58
N ILE A 716 -39.52 41.48 -8.77
CA ILE A 716 -39.80 42.83 -9.28
C ILE A 716 -38.59 43.39 -10.04
N ASN A 717 -37.36 43.16 -9.56
CA ASN A 717 -36.16 43.56 -10.30
C ASN A 717 -35.98 42.81 -11.63
N GLN A 718 -36.40 41.54 -11.73
CA GLN A 718 -36.38 40.80 -13.00
C GLN A 718 -37.34 41.39 -14.04
N GLU A 719 -38.55 41.79 -13.66
CA GLU A 719 -39.48 42.45 -14.57
C GLU A 719 -39.08 43.91 -14.91
N ILE A 720 -38.42 44.63 -14.00
CA ILE A 720 -37.78 45.92 -14.31
C ILE A 720 -36.65 45.75 -15.34
N GLU A 721 -35.79 44.73 -15.19
CA GLU A 721 -34.76 44.40 -16.18
C GLU A 721 -35.33 43.91 -17.52
N ARG A 722 -36.48 43.21 -17.50
CA ARG A 722 -37.23 42.83 -18.70
C ARG A 722 -37.74 44.07 -19.43
N ALA A 723 -38.36 45.01 -18.71
CA ALA A 723 -38.79 46.29 -19.27
C ALA A 723 -37.61 47.10 -19.83
N ARG A 724 -36.46 47.13 -19.13
CA ARG A 724 -35.21 47.79 -19.58
C ARG A 724 -34.63 47.20 -20.87
N LYS A 725 -34.81 45.90 -21.11
CA LYS A 725 -34.40 45.23 -22.36
C LYS A 725 -35.34 45.53 -23.55
N LEU A 726 -36.56 46.00 -23.28
CA LEU A 726 -37.55 46.40 -24.28
C LEU A 726 -37.50 47.90 -24.64
N THR A 727 -36.51 48.63 -24.12
CA THR A 727 -36.30 50.07 -24.34
C THR A 727 -35.78 50.53 -25.73
N PRO A 728 -35.40 49.68 -26.72
CA PRO A 728 -35.23 50.11 -28.11
C PRO A 728 -36.54 50.62 -28.74
N LEU A 729 -36.45 51.59 -29.66
CA LEU A 729 -37.57 52.46 -30.09
C LEU A 729 -38.88 51.71 -30.43
N PHE A 730 -38.79 50.56 -31.10
CA PHE A 730 -39.93 49.78 -31.57
C PHE A 730 -40.67 48.96 -30.49
N ARG A 731 -40.21 48.91 -29.24
CA ARG A 731 -40.87 48.16 -28.14
C ARG A 731 -41.13 48.96 -26.87
N ILE A 732 -40.95 50.29 -26.92
CA ILE A 732 -41.16 51.17 -25.76
C ILE A 732 -42.59 51.06 -25.19
N THR A 733 -43.60 50.85 -26.02
CA THR A 733 -45.00 50.64 -25.58
C THR A 733 -45.18 49.38 -24.74
N GLU A 734 -44.43 48.30 -25.04
CA GLU A 734 -44.43 47.04 -24.28
C GLU A 734 -43.68 47.21 -22.95
N SER A 735 -42.54 47.91 -22.98
CA SER A 735 -41.77 48.34 -21.79
C SER A 735 -42.63 49.17 -20.84
N ASN A 736 -43.32 50.20 -21.35
CA ASN A 736 -44.22 51.04 -20.56
C ASN A 736 -45.41 50.28 -19.97
N LYS A 737 -45.94 49.25 -20.65
CA LYS A 737 -47.02 48.43 -20.09
C LYS A 737 -46.54 47.68 -18.85
N ILE A 738 -45.42 46.96 -18.92
CA ILE A 738 -44.85 46.20 -17.79
C ILE A 738 -44.61 47.11 -16.59
N LEU A 739 -44.08 48.32 -16.82
CA LEU A 739 -43.82 49.30 -15.75
C LEU A 739 -45.10 49.82 -15.08
N ASN A 740 -46.19 50.02 -15.82
CA ASN A 740 -47.48 50.44 -15.26
C ASN A 740 -48.23 49.28 -14.56
N ASP A 741 -48.12 48.05 -15.08
CA ASP A 741 -48.63 46.85 -14.42
C ASP A 741 -47.90 46.64 -13.07
N LEU A 742 -46.57 46.85 -13.01
CA LEU A 742 -45.79 46.84 -11.78
C LEU A 742 -46.21 47.92 -10.78
N LEU A 743 -46.42 49.17 -11.22
CA LEU A 743 -46.92 50.26 -10.35
C LEU A 743 -48.29 49.97 -9.73
N SER A 744 -49.08 49.10 -10.37
CA SER A 744 -50.41 48.71 -9.91
C SER A 744 -50.39 47.55 -8.90
N SER A 745 -49.33 46.75 -8.87
CA SER A 745 -49.20 45.51 -8.09
C SER A 745 -49.21 45.72 -6.57
N GLU A 746 -49.67 44.70 -5.83
CA GLU A 746 -49.68 44.72 -4.36
C GLU A 746 -48.29 44.41 -3.77
N ASP A 747 -47.52 43.50 -4.40
CA ASP A 747 -46.12 43.20 -4.05
C ASP A 747 -45.26 44.47 -3.98
N LEU A 748 -45.39 45.37 -4.97
CA LEU A 748 -44.65 46.64 -4.96
C LEU A 748 -45.09 47.55 -3.80
N ARG A 749 -46.39 47.61 -3.47
CA ARG A 749 -46.89 48.38 -2.31
C ARG A 749 -46.32 47.84 -0.99
N PHE A 750 -46.23 46.52 -0.85
CA PHE A 750 -45.61 45.89 0.31
C PHE A 750 -44.12 46.23 0.43
N LEU A 751 -43.36 46.20 -0.68
CA LEU A 751 -41.94 46.58 -0.68
C LEU A 751 -41.69 48.08 -0.43
N ILE A 752 -42.59 48.96 -0.90
CA ILE A 752 -42.55 50.41 -0.61
C ILE A 752 -42.74 50.66 0.89
N ASN A 753 -43.72 50.00 1.53
CA ASN A 753 -43.93 50.11 2.97
C ASN A 753 -42.74 49.58 3.81
N ASN A 754 -41.88 48.76 3.21
CA ASN A 754 -40.61 48.30 3.77
C ASN A 754 -39.39 49.13 3.32
N GLY A 755 -39.60 50.36 2.81
CA GLY A 755 -38.55 51.36 2.60
C GLY A 755 -37.76 51.26 1.28
N ASN A 756 -38.24 50.52 0.28
CA ASN A 756 -37.54 50.39 -1.00
C ASN A 756 -37.98 51.45 -2.02
N ASP A 757 -37.05 52.30 -2.47
CA ASP A 757 -37.28 53.28 -3.55
C ASP A 757 -37.26 52.64 -4.95
N LEU A 758 -38.13 51.66 -5.16
CA LEU A 758 -38.40 51.09 -6.49
C LEU A 758 -39.39 51.97 -7.28
N ARG A 759 -40.23 52.75 -6.58
CA ARG A 759 -41.27 53.56 -7.21
C ARG A 759 -40.71 54.75 -7.99
N GLY A 760 -39.71 55.45 -7.44
CA GLY A 760 -39.05 56.52 -8.17
C GLY A 760 -38.26 56.00 -9.38
N GLN A 761 -37.59 54.85 -9.25
CA GLN A 761 -36.89 54.19 -10.35
C GLN A 761 -37.82 53.79 -11.51
N ILE A 762 -39.01 53.25 -11.22
CA ILE A 762 -39.99 52.88 -12.26
C ILE A 762 -40.51 54.12 -13.00
N HIS A 763 -40.87 55.20 -12.29
CA HIS A 763 -41.29 56.46 -12.94
C HIS A 763 -40.13 57.14 -13.72
N LEU A 764 -38.89 57.07 -13.25
CA LEU A 764 -37.72 57.54 -14.01
C LEU A 764 -37.55 56.75 -15.33
N MET A 765 -37.80 55.44 -15.32
CA MET A 765 -37.77 54.63 -16.55
C MET A 765 -38.93 54.97 -17.50
N LEU A 766 -40.14 55.22 -16.98
CA LEU A 766 -41.27 55.71 -17.77
C LEU A 766 -40.96 57.09 -18.40
N ALA A 767 -40.39 58.03 -17.65
CA ALA A 767 -39.97 59.33 -18.18
C ALA A 767 -38.94 59.21 -19.31
N ALA A 768 -37.89 58.38 -19.12
CA ALA A 768 -36.84 58.17 -20.12
C ALA A 768 -37.36 57.44 -21.38
N ASN A 769 -38.34 56.56 -21.24
CA ASN A 769 -39.07 55.96 -22.35
C ASN A 769 -39.95 57.00 -23.09
N ASN A 770 -40.69 57.82 -22.34
CA ASN A 770 -41.60 58.84 -22.87
C ASN A 770 -40.85 59.96 -23.62
N ILE A 771 -39.62 60.30 -23.22
CA ILE A 771 -38.71 61.18 -23.99
C ILE A 771 -38.36 60.60 -25.35
N LYS A 772 -38.03 59.30 -25.44
CA LYS A 772 -37.61 58.66 -26.70
C LYS A 772 -38.71 58.59 -27.75
N ILE A 773 -39.97 58.54 -27.31
CA ILE A 773 -41.15 58.65 -28.19
C ILE A 773 -41.66 60.10 -28.35
N LYS A 774 -40.90 61.09 -27.86
CA LYS A 774 -41.18 62.54 -27.91
C LYS A 774 -42.47 62.97 -27.18
N CYS A 775 -42.98 62.16 -26.26
CA CYS A 775 -44.11 62.49 -25.39
C CYS A 775 -43.65 63.33 -24.18
N TYR A 776 -43.04 64.49 -24.44
CA TYR A 776 -42.34 65.29 -23.43
C TYR A 776 -43.21 65.72 -22.24
N GLU A 777 -44.51 65.99 -22.44
CA GLU A 777 -45.42 66.36 -21.35
C GLU A 777 -45.73 65.19 -20.40
N LEU A 778 -45.89 63.97 -20.92
CA LEU A 778 -46.02 62.76 -20.11
C LEU A 778 -44.70 62.45 -19.38
N ALA A 779 -43.55 62.65 -20.04
CA ALA A 779 -42.26 62.51 -19.38
C ALA A 779 -42.05 63.51 -18.23
N ILE A 780 -42.54 64.75 -18.35
CA ILE A 780 -42.54 65.73 -17.26
C ILE A 780 -43.45 65.27 -16.11
N GLN A 781 -44.62 64.70 -16.40
CA GLN A 781 -45.50 64.11 -15.36
C GLN A 781 -44.80 62.96 -14.62
N ASP A 782 -44.21 62.01 -15.34
CA ASP A 782 -43.43 60.92 -14.73
C ASP A 782 -42.23 61.43 -13.92
N CYS A 783 -41.51 62.46 -14.40
CA CYS A 783 -40.46 63.10 -13.61
C CYS A 783 -41.03 63.69 -12.30
N ASN A 784 -42.17 64.37 -12.36
CA ASN A 784 -42.84 64.93 -11.19
C ASN A 784 -43.37 63.86 -10.22
N HIS A 785 -43.68 62.66 -10.72
CA HIS A 785 -44.01 61.50 -9.89
C HIS A 785 -42.77 60.84 -9.28
N ALA A 786 -41.67 60.71 -10.04
CA ALA A 786 -40.41 60.16 -9.54
C ALA A 786 -39.79 61.03 -8.44
N LEU A 787 -39.82 62.37 -8.60
CA LEU A 787 -39.27 63.29 -7.59
C LEU A 787 -39.93 63.15 -6.21
N LYS A 788 -41.21 62.78 -6.13
CA LYS A 788 -41.91 62.55 -4.84
C LYS A 788 -41.37 61.37 -4.02
N TYR A 789 -40.48 60.57 -4.60
CA TYR A 789 -39.86 59.41 -3.97
C TYR A 789 -38.32 59.48 -3.99
N SER A 790 -37.73 60.11 -5.02
CA SER A 790 -36.28 60.20 -5.24
C SER A 790 -35.80 61.65 -5.47
N GLU A 791 -36.13 62.59 -4.59
CA GLU A 791 -35.88 64.05 -4.76
C GLU A 791 -34.47 64.41 -5.26
N ASN A 792 -33.43 63.70 -4.77
CA ASN A 792 -32.02 63.93 -5.10
C ASN A 792 -31.53 63.26 -6.40
N HIS A 793 -32.36 62.53 -7.15
CA HIS A 793 -31.88 61.71 -8.26
C HIS A 793 -31.68 62.51 -9.57
N ILE A 794 -30.41 62.86 -9.84
CA ILE A 794 -29.94 63.75 -10.93
C ILE A 794 -30.60 63.48 -12.30
N GLU A 795 -30.75 62.22 -12.73
CA GLU A 795 -31.32 61.92 -14.05
C GLU A 795 -32.79 62.33 -14.19
N ILE A 796 -33.56 62.45 -13.10
CA ILE A 796 -34.96 62.92 -13.17
C ILE A 796 -35.00 64.39 -13.58
N TRP A 797 -34.27 65.23 -12.84
CA TRP A 797 -34.15 66.66 -13.13
C TRP A 797 -33.58 66.92 -14.53
N LYS A 798 -32.52 66.17 -14.92
CA LYS A 798 -31.95 66.26 -16.27
C LYS A 798 -33.00 65.96 -17.36
N HIS A 799 -33.73 64.85 -17.23
CA HIS A 799 -34.79 64.50 -18.19
C HIS A 799 -35.90 65.57 -18.25
N ARG A 800 -36.27 66.17 -17.11
CA ARG A 800 -37.26 67.26 -17.06
C ARG A 800 -36.76 68.54 -17.76
N VAL A 801 -35.50 68.92 -17.54
CA VAL A 801 -34.83 70.03 -18.25
C VAL A 801 -34.73 69.75 -19.75
N GLU A 802 -34.37 68.54 -20.15
CA GLU A 802 -34.31 68.14 -21.57
C GLU A 802 -35.69 68.28 -22.25
N CYS A 803 -36.78 67.86 -21.59
CA CYS A 803 -38.15 68.13 -22.06
C CYS A 803 -38.48 69.63 -22.15
N PHE A 804 -38.11 70.44 -21.15
CA PHE A 804 -38.41 71.89 -21.17
C PHE A 804 -37.63 72.63 -22.26
N LEU A 805 -36.38 72.24 -22.54
CA LEU A 805 -35.58 72.79 -23.64
C LEU A 805 -36.19 72.48 -25.02
N GLU A 806 -36.60 71.22 -25.25
CA GLU A 806 -37.27 70.80 -26.49
C GLU A 806 -38.62 71.51 -26.69
N LEU A 807 -39.38 71.71 -25.61
CA LEU A 807 -40.63 72.49 -25.61
C LEU A 807 -40.40 74.02 -25.63
N LYS A 808 -39.15 74.48 -25.70
CA LYS A 808 -38.71 75.90 -25.66
C LYS A 808 -39.20 76.69 -24.43
N LYS A 809 -39.50 75.99 -23.33
CA LYS A 809 -39.87 76.58 -22.03
C LYS A 809 -38.60 76.97 -21.25
N LEU A 810 -37.90 77.99 -21.77
CA LEU A 810 -36.56 78.37 -21.31
C LEU A 810 -36.51 78.95 -19.88
N GLU A 811 -37.65 79.34 -19.32
CA GLU A 811 -37.78 79.81 -17.93
C GLU A 811 -37.97 78.64 -16.96
N ASP A 812 -38.84 77.67 -17.30
CA ASP A 812 -38.96 76.41 -16.55
C ASP A 812 -37.63 75.64 -16.53
N ALA A 813 -36.96 75.54 -17.68
CA ALA A 813 -35.63 74.93 -17.79
C ALA A 813 -34.56 75.66 -16.96
N GLN A 814 -34.65 76.99 -16.81
CA GLN A 814 -33.74 77.77 -15.95
C GLN A 814 -34.03 77.49 -14.48
N SER A 815 -35.30 77.48 -14.08
CA SER A 815 -35.74 77.21 -12.70
C SER A 815 -35.25 75.85 -12.21
N ASP A 816 -35.37 74.80 -13.03
CA ASP A 816 -34.86 73.46 -12.71
C ASP A 816 -33.33 73.39 -12.60
N ILE A 817 -32.61 74.11 -13.47
CA ILE A 817 -31.14 74.20 -13.42
C ILE A 817 -30.68 74.95 -12.15
N ASP A 818 -31.39 76.01 -11.76
CA ASP A 818 -31.04 76.82 -10.59
C ASP A 818 -31.39 76.08 -9.28
N ALA A 819 -32.49 75.30 -9.26
CA ALA A 819 -32.81 74.38 -8.17
C ALA A 819 -31.68 73.35 -7.95
N LEU A 820 -31.17 72.76 -9.03
CA LEU A 820 -30.04 71.81 -8.99
C LEU A 820 -28.73 72.41 -8.43
N GLU A 821 -28.51 73.73 -8.50
CA GLU A 821 -27.31 74.36 -7.91
C GLU A 821 -27.38 74.47 -6.38
N THR A 822 -28.57 74.38 -5.79
CA THR A 822 -28.72 74.46 -4.32
C THR A 822 -28.34 73.16 -3.61
N ILE A 823 -28.19 72.05 -4.34
CA ILE A 823 -27.93 70.71 -3.80
C ILE A 823 -26.41 70.51 -3.58
N PRO A 824 -25.91 70.38 -2.34
CA PRO A 824 -24.46 70.44 -2.06
C PRO A 824 -23.62 69.34 -2.71
N GLU A 825 -24.20 68.16 -2.93
CA GLU A 825 -23.52 66.96 -3.43
C GLU A 825 -23.52 66.86 -4.98
N PHE A 826 -24.08 67.84 -5.68
CA PHE A 826 -24.31 67.75 -7.12
C PHE A 826 -23.02 67.79 -7.95
N ASN A 827 -22.90 66.89 -8.94
CA ASN A 827 -21.78 66.86 -9.87
C ASN A 827 -21.81 68.06 -10.84
N ARG A 828 -21.06 69.11 -10.48
CA ARG A 828 -20.98 70.40 -11.18
C ARG A 828 -20.55 70.32 -12.65
N ASP A 829 -19.94 69.24 -13.12
CA ASP A 829 -19.55 69.11 -14.53
C ASP A 829 -20.72 68.73 -15.44
N ARG A 830 -21.70 67.94 -14.96
CA ARG A 830 -22.91 67.64 -15.74
C ARG A 830 -23.82 68.86 -15.89
N LEU A 831 -23.88 69.73 -14.87
CA LEU A 831 -24.69 70.95 -14.94
C LEU A 831 -24.20 71.92 -16.02
N LYS A 832 -22.89 71.97 -16.28
CA LYS A 832 -22.27 72.82 -17.31
C LYS A 832 -22.79 72.50 -18.71
N ASP A 833 -23.17 71.25 -18.98
CA ASP A 833 -23.71 70.84 -20.29
C ASP A 833 -25.13 71.36 -20.52
N LEU A 834 -26.01 71.24 -19.51
CA LEU A 834 -27.37 71.81 -19.55
C LEU A 834 -27.32 73.35 -19.65
N LYS A 835 -26.43 73.99 -18.89
CA LYS A 835 -26.19 75.45 -18.97
C LYS A 835 -25.64 75.89 -20.34
N ARG A 836 -24.77 75.10 -20.98
CA ARG A 836 -24.31 75.35 -22.36
C ARG A 836 -25.45 75.27 -23.37
N LYS A 837 -26.28 74.23 -23.29
CA LYS A 837 -27.44 74.07 -24.21
C LYS A 837 -28.42 75.23 -24.08
N LEU A 838 -28.78 75.62 -22.86
CA LEU A 838 -29.67 76.76 -22.59
C LEU A 838 -29.09 78.09 -23.11
N GLU A 839 -27.82 78.40 -22.82
CA GLU A 839 -27.20 79.66 -23.26
C GLU A 839 -26.83 79.65 -24.76
N GLY A 840 -26.58 78.49 -25.37
CA GLY A 840 -26.37 78.35 -26.82
C GLY A 840 -27.65 78.65 -27.62
N ILE A 841 -28.81 78.16 -27.14
CA ILE A 841 -30.12 78.50 -27.71
C ILE A 841 -30.38 80.02 -27.57
N ARG A 842 -30.07 80.61 -26.40
CA ARG A 842 -30.12 82.07 -26.20
C ARG A 842 -29.15 82.83 -27.11
N TYR A 843 -28.00 82.25 -27.46
CA TYR A 843 -26.99 82.88 -28.32
C TYR A 843 -27.40 82.97 -29.79
N GLU A 844 -27.98 81.91 -30.38
CA GLU A 844 -28.45 82.00 -31.77
C GLU A 844 -29.62 82.99 -31.91
N GLU A 845 -30.49 83.10 -30.90
CA GLU A 845 -31.48 84.18 -30.80
C GLU A 845 -30.85 85.58 -30.67
N PHE A 846 -29.76 85.72 -29.91
CA PHE A 846 -28.98 86.97 -29.84
C PHE A 846 -28.39 87.32 -31.21
N LYS A 847 -27.78 86.36 -31.89
CA LYS A 847 -26.99 86.56 -33.11
C LYS A 847 -27.83 87.10 -34.26
N SER A 848 -28.97 86.45 -34.53
CA SER A 848 -29.93 86.90 -35.55
C SER A 848 -30.46 88.32 -35.29
N LYS A 849 -30.61 88.72 -34.03
CA LYS A 849 -31.02 90.09 -33.64
C LYS A 849 -29.86 91.07 -33.75
N PHE A 850 -28.65 90.69 -33.36
CA PHE A 850 -27.45 91.52 -33.39
C PHE A 850 -27.06 91.95 -34.81
N GLU A 851 -27.01 91.01 -35.75
CA GLU A 851 -26.59 91.26 -37.14
C GLU A 851 -27.53 92.28 -37.81
N ASN A 852 -28.85 92.11 -37.61
CA ASN A 852 -29.93 92.99 -38.05
C ASN A 852 -29.83 94.43 -37.46
N PHE A 853 -29.33 94.58 -36.22
CA PHE A 853 -29.08 95.91 -35.64
C PHE A 853 -27.76 96.55 -36.13
N LEU A 854 -26.76 95.75 -36.49
CA LEU A 854 -25.48 96.25 -36.97
C LEU A 854 -25.60 96.83 -38.39
N GLU A 855 -26.35 96.18 -39.28
CA GLU A 855 -26.68 96.67 -40.63
C GLU A 855 -27.44 98.02 -40.61
N LYS A 856 -28.12 98.32 -39.51
CA LYS A 856 -28.94 99.54 -39.31
C LYS A 856 -28.23 100.59 -38.45
N GLU A 857 -26.91 100.48 -38.31
CA GLU A 857 -26.03 101.34 -37.50
C GLU A 857 -26.53 101.55 -36.05
N SER A 858 -27.37 100.64 -35.55
CA SER A 858 -28.16 100.79 -34.32
C SER A 858 -27.39 100.27 -33.10
N TYR A 859 -26.18 100.79 -32.91
CA TYR A 859 -25.15 100.22 -32.04
C TYR A 859 -25.58 100.07 -30.57
N ASP A 860 -26.41 100.96 -30.04
CA ASP A 860 -26.89 100.85 -28.65
C ASP A 860 -27.95 99.74 -28.46
N LEU A 861 -28.76 99.45 -29.47
CA LEU A 861 -29.66 98.28 -29.45
C LEU A 861 -28.86 96.97 -29.54
N ALA A 862 -27.82 96.94 -30.39
CA ALA A 862 -26.88 95.82 -30.44
C ALA A 862 -26.18 95.60 -29.09
N SER A 863 -25.74 96.67 -28.41
CA SER A 863 -25.15 96.63 -27.06
C SER A 863 -26.12 96.07 -26.00
N ASN A 864 -27.37 96.51 -25.99
CA ASN A 864 -28.39 96.05 -25.04
C ASN A 864 -28.76 94.56 -25.21
N VAL A 865 -28.61 94.02 -26.41
CA VAL A 865 -28.83 92.60 -26.72
C VAL A 865 -27.58 91.77 -26.37
N LEU A 866 -26.38 92.31 -26.61
CA LEU A 866 -25.09 91.71 -26.25
C LEU A 866 -24.94 91.48 -24.73
N GLN A 867 -25.41 92.41 -23.90
CA GLN A 867 -25.33 92.32 -22.43
C GLN A 867 -26.18 91.20 -21.80
N ARG A 868 -27.11 90.58 -22.54
CA ARG A 868 -28.01 89.53 -22.02
C ARG A 868 -27.43 88.11 -22.09
N VAL A 869 -26.31 87.93 -22.78
CA VAL A 869 -25.68 86.63 -23.04
C VAL A 869 -24.69 86.30 -21.91
N LYS A 870 -24.85 85.15 -21.22
CA LYS A 870 -23.90 84.73 -20.17
C LYS A 870 -22.67 84.08 -20.81
N VAL A 871 -21.75 84.92 -21.29
CA VAL A 871 -20.58 84.54 -22.10
C VAL A 871 -19.82 83.33 -21.56
N ASP A 872 -19.58 83.23 -20.26
CA ASP A 872 -18.83 82.12 -19.65
C ASP A 872 -19.45 80.73 -19.87
N ASN A 873 -20.77 80.65 -20.07
CA ASN A 873 -21.50 79.41 -20.34
C ASN A 873 -21.49 79.00 -21.81
N LEU A 874 -21.06 79.86 -22.73
CA LEU A 874 -21.04 79.56 -24.17
C LEU A 874 -19.96 78.53 -24.57
N GLU A 875 -20.18 77.88 -25.72
CA GLU A 875 -19.19 77.04 -26.41
C GLU A 875 -18.01 77.87 -26.96
N LYS A 876 -16.87 77.24 -27.27
CA LYS A 876 -15.68 77.97 -27.76
C LYS A 876 -15.93 78.73 -29.07
N THR A 877 -16.74 78.16 -29.95
CA THR A 877 -17.19 78.74 -31.23
C THR A 877 -18.04 79.99 -31.01
N HIS A 878 -19.09 79.89 -30.18
CA HIS A 878 -19.96 81.02 -29.85
C HIS A 878 -19.24 82.11 -29.05
N LYS A 879 -18.29 81.76 -28.15
CA LYS A 879 -17.43 82.74 -27.47
C LYS A 879 -16.55 83.52 -28.45
N LEU A 880 -16.01 82.85 -29.47
CA LEU A 880 -15.17 83.48 -30.48
C LEU A 880 -15.97 84.48 -31.31
N ASP A 881 -17.13 84.06 -31.82
CA ASP A 881 -18.08 84.92 -32.55
C ASP A 881 -18.56 86.10 -31.69
N TYR A 882 -18.93 85.85 -30.42
CA TYR A 882 -19.30 86.89 -29.45
C TYR A 882 -18.19 87.92 -29.26
N TYR A 883 -16.94 87.51 -29.01
CA TYR A 883 -15.85 88.46 -28.77
C TYR A 883 -15.45 89.23 -30.03
N CYS A 884 -15.49 88.62 -31.22
CA CYS A 884 -15.28 89.31 -32.49
C CYS A 884 -16.38 90.38 -32.72
N LYS A 885 -17.65 90.03 -32.51
CA LYS A 885 -18.79 90.96 -32.64
C LYS A 885 -18.78 92.06 -31.58
N ALA A 886 -18.43 91.74 -30.34
CA ALA A 886 -18.25 92.72 -29.27
C ALA A 886 -17.07 93.66 -29.50
N ALA A 887 -15.98 93.18 -30.12
CA ALA A 887 -14.86 94.03 -30.53
C ALA A 887 -15.26 94.97 -31.69
N LEU A 888 -15.95 94.46 -32.70
CA LEU A 888 -16.45 95.24 -33.84
C LEU A 888 -17.45 96.33 -33.40
N LEU A 889 -18.38 96.00 -32.51
CA LEU A 889 -19.30 96.98 -31.92
C LEU A 889 -18.55 98.07 -31.14
N ASN A 890 -17.59 97.69 -30.29
CA ASN A 890 -16.76 98.64 -29.55
C ASN A 890 -15.91 99.52 -30.47
N PHE A 891 -15.46 99.00 -31.63
CA PHE A 891 -14.73 99.78 -32.64
C PHE A 891 -15.61 100.88 -33.25
N TYR A 892 -16.83 100.54 -33.71
CA TYR A 892 -17.77 101.54 -34.23
C TYR A 892 -18.21 102.57 -33.17
N GLN A 893 -18.40 102.13 -31.92
CA GLN A 893 -18.64 103.02 -30.77
C GLN A 893 -17.39 103.80 -30.30
N ARG A 894 -16.25 103.71 -31.00
CA ARG A 894 -14.96 104.37 -30.69
C ARG A 894 -14.36 104.02 -29.33
N LYS A 895 -14.79 102.91 -28.73
CA LYS A 895 -14.31 102.34 -27.45
C LYS A 895 -13.06 101.49 -27.70
N PHE A 896 -12.04 102.08 -28.33
CA PHE A 896 -10.90 101.34 -28.91
C PHE A 896 -10.18 100.41 -27.91
N SER A 897 -9.93 100.85 -26.67
CA SER A 897 -9.30 100.00 -25.64
C SER A 897 -10.14 98.76 -25.28
N GLN A 898 -11.47 98.89 -25.24
CA GLN A 898 -12.40 97.78 -24.97
C GLN A 898 -12.61 96.89 -26.22
N SER A 899 -12.36 97.42 -27.42
CA SER A 899 -12.26 96.62 -28.65
C SER A 899 -10.97 95.79 -28.66
N ILE A 900 -9.81 96.39 -28.33
CA ILE A 900 -8.52 95.70 -28.18
C ILE A 900 -8.60 94.56 -27.17
N GLU A 901 -9.26 94.77 -26.03
CA GLU A 901 -9.47 93.73 -25.02
C GLU A 901 -10.30 92.55 -25.56
N ASN A 902 -11.41 92.83 -26.26
CA ASN A 902 -12.25 91.79 -26.85
C ASN A 902 -11.58 91.07 -28.02
N CYS A 903 -10.85 91.76 -28.91
CA CYS A 903 -9.97 91.14 -29.91
C CYS A 903 -8.93 90.22 -29.25
N THR A 904 -8.36 90.63 -28.12
CA THR A 904 -7.37 89.82 -27.40
C THR A 904 -7.99 88.58 -26.76
N LYS A 905 -9.24 88.69 -26.25
CA LYS A 905 -10.02 87.53 -25.79
C LYS A 905 -10.35 86.57 -26.95
N ALA A 906 -10.76 87.08 -28.11
CA ALA A 906 -10.96 86.28 -29.32
C ALA A 906 -9.67 85.57 -29.77
N LEU A 907 -8.53 86.27 -29.81
CA LEU A 907 -7.23 85.73 -30.22
C LEU A 907 -6.66 84.71 -29.21
N ASN A 908 -7.01 84.80 -27.93
CA ASN A 908 -6.70 83.76 -26.95
C ASN A 908 -7.50 82.46 -27.19
N ILE A 909 -8.68 82.54 -27.80
CA ILE A 909 -9.49 81.37 -28.21
C ILE A 909 -9.02 80.83 -29.57
N SER A 910 -8.79 81.71 -30.55
CA SER A 910 -8.25 81.36 -31.87
C SER A 910 -7.05 82.23 -32.23
N LYS A 911 -5.84 81.70 -32.01
CA LYS A 911 -4.55 82.38 -32.24
C LYS A 911 -4.25 82.71 -33.72
N LYS A 912 -5.17 82.38 -34.64
CA LYS A 912 -5.08 82.64 -36.08
C LYS A 912 -6.40 83.23 -36.64
N HIS A 913 -7.12 84.03 -35.86
CA HIS A 913 -8.32 84.73 -36.37
C HIS A 913 -7.92 86.02 -37.08
N TYR A 914 -8.12 86.08 -38.39
CA TYR A 914 -7.72 87.22 -39.23
C TYR A 914 -8.38 88.53 -38.77
N ASP A 915 -9.71 88.57 -38.67
CA ASP A 915 -10.49 89.79 -38.37
C ASP A 915 -10.17 90.37 -36.99
N ALA A 916 -9.86 89.51 -36.03
CA ALA A 916 -9.50 89.95 -34.68
C ALA A 916 -8.13 90.65 -34.65
N PHE A 917 -7.18 90.27 -35.50
CA PHE A 917 -5.94 91.02 -35.72
C PHE A 917 -6.20 92.32 -36.51
N GLU A 918 -7.04 92.29 -37.57
CA GLU A 918 -7.36 93.50 -38.36
C GLU A 918 -8.05 94.58 -37.52
N ILE A 919 -9.08 94.23 -36.75
CA ILE A 919 -9.79 95.16 -35.86
C ILE A 919 -8.85 95.69 -34.76
N ARG A 920 -7.98 94.84 -34.19
CA ARG A 920 -7.03 95.26 -33.15
C ARG A 920 -5.95 96.18 -33.71
N ALA A 921 -5.41 95.91 -34.90
CA ALA A 921 -4.49 96.80 -35.61
C ALA A 921 -5.13 98.16 -35.89
N ARG A 922 -6.39 98.20 -36.37
CA ARG A 922 -7.16 99.44 -36.54
C ARG A 922 -7.33 100.22 -35.23
N CYS A 923 -7.58 99.53 -34.11
CA CYS A 923 -7.68 100.18 -32.80
C CYS A 923 -6.34 100.74 -32.31
N HIS A 924 -5.24 99.99 -32.42
CA HIS A 924 -3.90 100.48 -32.08
C HIS A 924 -3.50 101.68 -32.96
N ALA A 925 -3.91 101.71 -34.24
CA ALA A 925 -3.69 102.86 -35.13
C ALA A 925 -4.49 104.09 -34.70
N ALA A 926 -5.73 103.91 -34.23
CA ALA A 926 -6.56 104.97 -33.67
C ALA A 926 -6.08 105.50 -32.29
N LEU A 927 -5.14 104.79 -31.64
CA LEU A 927 -4.50 105.14 -30.38
C LEU A 927 -3.01 105.54 -30.52
N ASP A 928 -2.53 105.72 -31.76
CA ASP A 928 -1.12 106.04 -32.08
C ASP A 928 -0.07 105.00 -31.58
N GLU A 929 -0.49 103.77 -31.30
CA GLU A 929 0.35 102.65 -30.81
C GLU A 929 1.01 101.87 -31.96
N PHE A 930 1.73 102.58 -32.83
CA PHE A 930 2.22 102.05 -34.12
C PHE A 930 3.07 100.76 -34.04
N GLU A 931 3.79 100.50 -32.94
CA GLU A 931 4.51 99.22 -32.77
C GLU A 931 3.58 98.00 -32.63
N ASN A 932 2.38 98.20 -32.08
CA ASN A 932 1.38 97.15 -31.94
C ASN A 932 0.60 96.97 -33.24
N VAL A 933 0.36 98.05 -33.99
CA VAL A 933 -0.18 98.00 -35.37
C VAL A 933 0.68 97.11 -36.26
N ILE A 934 2.00 97.33 -36.27
CA ILE A 934 2.93 96.55 -37.12
C ILE A 934 2.87 95.05 -36.76
N LYS A 935 2.89 94.70 -35.46
CA LYS A 935 2.81 93.31 -34.98
C LYS A 935 1.51 92.62 -35.41
N ASP A 936 0.37 93.30 -35.26
CA ASP A 936 -0.94 92.73 -35.60
C ASP A 936 -1.16 92.63 -37.10
N CYS A 937 -0.71 93.62 -37.88
CA CYS A 937 -0.70 93.52 -39.35
C CYS A 937 0.20 92.36 -39.82
N GLU A 938 1.38 92.17 -39.23
CA GLU A 938 2.24 91.01 -39.55
C GLU A 938 1.63 89.67 -39.14
N ALA A 939 0.82 89.63 -38.08
CA ALA A 939 0.09 88.43 -37.70
C ALA A 939 -1.04 88.14 -38.70
N ALA A 940 -1.84 89.14 -39.08
CA ALA A 940 -2.89 89.03 -40.10
C ALA A 940 -2.32 88.58 -41.46
N MET A 941 -1.20 89.14 -41.90
CA MET A 941 -0.48 88.76 -43.14
C MET A 941 0.16 87.36 -43.09
N LYS A 942 0.22 86.70 -41.93
CA LYS A 942 0.64 85.29 -41.77
C LYS A 942 -0.56 84.33 -41.71
N ILE A 943 -1.78 84.84 -41.85
CA ILE A 943 -3.04 84.09 -41.73
C ILE A 943 -3.81 84.11 -43.05
N SER A 944 -3.99 85.29 -43.67
CA SER A 944 -4.54 85.38 -45.03
C SER A 944 -3.42 85.37 -46.07
N THR A 945 -3.60 84.60 -47.12
CA THR A 945 -2.74 84.58 -48.32
C THR A 945 -3.19 85.58 -49.39
N ASP A 946 -4.38 86.16 -49.25
CA ASP A 946 -4.89 87.16 -50.19
C ASP A 946 -4.13 88.48 -50.00
N ASP A 947 -3.89 89.18 -51.11
CA ASP A 947 -3.01 90.35 -51.15
C ASP A 947 -3.71 91.62 -50.61
N ASN A 948 -4.16 91.58 -49.36
CA ASN A 948 -4.99 92.62 -48.75
C ASN A 948 -4.20 93.92 -48.57
N PHE A 949 -4.35 94.79 -49.57
CA PHE A 949 -3.75 96.11 -49.69
C PHE A 949 -3.93 96.95 -48.41
N TYR A 950 -5.11 96.89 -47.77
CA TYR A 950 -5.42 97.70 -46.59
C TYR A 950 -4.51 97.39 -45.41
N ILE A 951 -4.25 96.12 -45.11
CA ILE A 951 -3.36 95.72 -44.00
C ILE A 951 -1.90 96.05 -44.33
N LYS A 952 -1.48 95.89 -45.58
CA LYS A 952 -0.13 96.30 -46.04
C LYS A 952 0.07 97.81 -45.90
N GLU A 953 -0.92 98.61 -46.27
CA GLU A 953 -0.89 100.06 -46.14
C GLU A 953 -0.94 100.51 -44.68
N LEU A 954 -1.78 99.90 -43.84
CA LEU A 954 -1.85 100.19 -42.41
C LEU A 954 -0.50 99.93 -41.71
N LYS A 955 0.15 98.79 -42.03
CA LYS A 955 1.51 98.49 -41.57
C LYS A 955 2.52 99.54 -42.06
N LYS A 956 2.57 99.81 -43.36
CA LYS A 956 3.53 100.74 -43.99
C LYS A 956 3.40 102.16 -43.41
N ASN A 957 2.18 102.62 -43.17
CA ASN A 957 1.93 103.93 -42.56
C ASN A 957 2.39 103.96 -41.09
N ALA A 958 2.19 102.88 -40.32
CA ALA A 958 2.72 102.74 -38.97
C ALA A 958 4.27 102.70 -38.94
N GLU A 959 4.92 102.01 -39.89
CA GLU A 959 6.39 102.00 -40.04
C GLU A 959 6.95 103.40 -40.34
N ILE A 960 6.28 104.16 -41.22
CA ILE A 960 6.66 105.54 -41.56
C ILE A 960 6.54 106.48 -40.35
N GLU A 961 5.48 106.39 -39.54
CA GLU A 961 5.37 107.19 -38.31
C GLU A 961 6.36 106.73 -37.23
N LEU A 962 6.74 105.44 -37.19
CA LEU A 962 7.79 104.96 -36.30
C LEU A 962 9.17 105.52 -36.67
N GLU A 963 9.50 105.57 -37.96
CA GLU A 963 10.73 106.20 -38.46
C GLU A 963 10.78 107.69 -38.13
N LYS A 964 9.67 108.43 -38.31
CA LYS A 964 9.58 109.85 -37.96
C LYS A 964 9.82 110.07 -36.47
N ARG A 965 9.14 109.29 -35.60
CA ARG A 965 9.33 109.35 -34.14
C ARG A 965 10.76 109.03 -33.70
N LYS A 966 11.45 108.13 -34.40
CA LYS A 966 12.88 107.82 -34.17
C LYS A 966 13.84 108.91 -34.66
N LYS A 967 13.49 109.64 -35.72
CA LYS A 967 14.33 110.70 -36.32
C LYS A 967 14.12 112.09 -35.70
N ALA A 968 13.01 112.32 -34.99
CA ALA A 968 12.73 113.57 -34.27
C ALA A 968 11.96 113.35 -32.95
N PRO A 969 12.64 113.00 -31.84
CA PRO A 969 12.01 112.77 -30.53
C PRO A 969 11.60 114.10 -29.87
N GLY A 970 10.51 114.70 -30.32
CA GLY A 970 9.96 115.93 -29.73
C GLY A 970 8.83 116.62 -30.49
N PHE A 971 8.56 116.28 -31.76
CA PHE A 971 7.56 116.98 -32.55
C PHE A 971 6.18 116.31 -32.49
N ILE A 972 5.30 116.79 -31.61
CA ILE A 972 3.86 116.47 -31.67
C ILE A 972 3.18 117.47 -32.60
N SER A 973 2.86 117.05 -33.81
CA SER A 973 1.90 117.73 -34.69
C SER A 973 0.83 116.74 -35.15
N SER A 974 -0.44 117.08 -34.94
CA SER A 974 -1.56 116.15 -35.09
C SER A 974 -1.85 115.76 -36.54
N ILE A 975 -1.92 114.46 -36.84
CA ILE A 975 -2.53 113.93 -38.07
C ILE A 975 -3.73 113.04 -37.73
N LYS A 976 -4.74 113.61 -37.07
CA LYS A 976 -6.02 112.92 -36.78
C LYS A 976 -6.86 112.61 -38.03
N ASN A 977 -6.48 113.16 -39.19
CA ASN A 977 -7.28 113.15 -40.43
C ASN A 977 -6.57 112.46 -41.62
N ARG A 978 -5.85 111.34 -41.41
CA ARG A 978 -5.36 110.47 -42.52
C ARG A 978 -5.78 109.00 -42.47
N PHE A 979 -6.24 108.49 -41.33
CA PHE A 979 -6.81 107.13 -41.23
C PHE A 979 -8.34 107.07 -41.45
N PHE A 980 -8.97 108.21 -41.75
CA PHE A 980 -10.40 108.32 -42.06
C PHE A 980 -10.58 109.09 -43.39
N GLY A 981 -10.53 108.38 -44.51
CA GLY A 981 -10.82 108.89 -45.85
C GLY A 981 -11.32 107.77 -46.75
N SER A 982 -12.41 108.02 -47.49
CA SER A 982 -13.02 107.14 -48.51
C SER A 982 -13.05 105.64 -48.17
N TRP A 983 -14.00 105.23 -47.32
CA TRP A 983 -14.46 103.84 -47.29
C TRP A 983 -15.48 103.63 -48.42
N GLU A 984 -15.03 103.10 -49.56
CA GLU A 984 -15.92 102.50 -50.57
C GLU A 984 -15.73 100.98 -50.56
N GLN A 985 -16.81 100.21 -50.72
CA GLN A 985 -16.83 98.78 -50.42
C GLN A 985 -16.15 97.91 -51.51
N PRO A 986 -15.21 97.02 -51.14
CA PRO A 986 -15.07 95.73 -51.80
C PRO A 986 -16.25 94.83 -51.40
N SER A 987 -16.87 94.16 -52.37
CA SER A 987 -18.00 93.26 -52.15
C SER A 987 -17.65 92.04 -51.28
N LEU A 988 -18.63 91.54 -50.53
CA LEU A 988 -18.57 90.27 -49.79
C LEU A 988 -18.09 89.12 -50.71
N PRO A 989 -16.91 88.52 -50.46
CA PRO A 989 -16.50 87.32 -51.17
C PRO A 989 -17.33 86.12 -50.70
N ASN A 990 -18.00 85.43 -51.63
CA ASN A 990 -18.79 84.25 -51.31
C ASN A 990 -17.95 83.17 -50.63
N ILE A 991 -18.25 82.85 -49.37
CA ILE A 991 -17.84 81.58 -48.76
C ILE A 991 -18.61 80.48 -49.49
N ARG A 992 -17.94 79.82 -50.45
CA ARG A 992 -18.51 78.68 -51.17
C ARG A 992 -18.76 77.52 -50.20
N PRO A 993 -19.98 76.97 -50.11
CA PRO A 993 -20.21 75.71 -49.40
C PRO A 993 -19.74 74.53 -50.28
N SER A 994 -19.01 73.59 -49.68
CA SER A 994 -18.68 72.31 -50.32
C SER A 994 -18.11 71.30 -49.32
N PRO A 995 -18.55 70.03 -49.34
CA PRO A 995 -19.90 69.59 -49.65
C PRO A 995 -20.47 68.64 -48.59
N GLU A 996 -21.80 68.49 -48.57
CA GLU A 996 -22.44 67.33 -47.97
C GLU A 996 -22.16 66.09 -48.84
N ASN A 997 -22.05 64.91 -48.21
CA ASN A 997 -22.34 63.64 -48.90
C ASN A 997 -23.62 63.07 -48.28
N ASN A 998 -24.76 63.47 -48.83
CA ASN A 998 -25.97 62.66 -48.81
C ASN A 998 -25.89 61.63 -49.94
N THR A 999 -26.13 60.36 -49.62
CA THR A 999 -26.64 59.30 -50.52
C THR A 999 -27.41 58.36 -49.61
N GLU A 1000 -28.74 58.46 -49.56
CA GLU A 1000 -29.70 57.68 -50.38
C GLU A 1000 -30.07 56.37 -49.64
N SER A 1001 -31.35 56.07 -49.38
CA SER A 1001 -32.43 55.62 -50.30
C SER A 1001 -32.17 54.18 -50.81
N ASP A 1002 -33.14 53.31 -51.07
CA ASP A 1002 -34.62 53.40 -51.07
C ASP A 1002 -35.20 52.16 -50.34
N ALA A 1003 -36.36 52.22 -49.68
CA ALA A 1003 -37.73 52.11 -50.22
C ALA A 1003 -38.09 50.78 -50.93
N ASP A 1004 -39.09 50.11 -50.36
CA ASP A 1004 -40.17 49.35 -51.00
C ASP A 1004 -39.92 48.16 -51.96
N ALA A 1005 -40.06 46.98 -51.34
CA ALA A 1005 -41.25 46.11 -51.50
C ALA A 1005 -41.33 45.01 -52.59
N ALA A 1006 -42.14 44.00 -52.23
CA ALA A 1006 -42.74 42.93 -53.04
C ALA A 1006 -41.80 41.88 -53.69
N GLY A 1007 -42.20 40.61 -53.59
CA GLY A 1007 -41.46 39.47 -54.15
C GLY A 1007 -41.79 38.16 -53.44
N GLN A 1008 -42.89 37.53 -53.81
CA GLN A 1008 -43.35 36.25 -53.26
C GLN A 1008 -42.40 35.09 -53.62
N GLN A 1009 -42.31 34.09 -52.73
CA GLN A 1009 -42.08 32.67 -53.07
C GLN A 1009 -40.75 32.30 -53.77
N SER A 1010 -40.29 31.05 -53.77
CA SER A 1010 -40.49 29.93 -52.83
C SER A 1010 -39.40 28.89 -53.11
N ASP A 1011 -38.96 28.20 -52.07
CA ASP A 1011 -38.50 26.80 -52.09
C ASP A 1011 -37.35 26.33 -53.02
N GLU A 1012 -36.43 25.63 -52.36
CA GLU A 1012 -35.70 24.45 -52.84
C GLU A 1012 -34.54 24.55 -53.87
N LYS A 1013 -33.35 24.31 -53.30
CA LYS A 1013 -32.44 23.19 -53.62
C LYS A 1013 -31.36 23.32 -54.73
N ASN A 1014 -30.16 22.91 -54.30
CA ASN A 1014 -29.22 22.00 -54.96
C ASN A 1014 -28.33 22.48 -56.12
N ASP A 1015 -27.09 22.83 -55.72
CA ASP A 1015 -25.87 22.01 -55.97
C ASP A 1015 -25.18 21.94 -57.37
N VAL A 1016 -23.95 22.51 -57.39
CA VAL A 1016 -22.73 22.12 -58.18
C VAL A 1016 -22.83 22.08 -59.73
N PRO A 1017 -21.75 21.81 -60.54
CA PRO A 1017 -20.32 21.48 -60.30
C PRO A 1017 -19.33 22.50 -60.98
N HIS A 1018 -18.02 22.30 -61.22
CA HIS A 1018 -17.07 21.16 -61.10
C HIS A 1018 -15.57 21.62 -60.98
N TYR A 1019 -14.61 20.75 -61.33
CA TYR A 1019 -13.14 20.90 -61.44
C TYR A 1019 -12.36 21.06 -60.11
N ALA A 1020 -11.81 20.01 -59.47
CA ALA A 1020 -10.85 18.94 -59.89
C ALA A 1020 -9.41 19.50 -60.11
N LYS A 1021 -8.30 18.88 -59.70
CA LYS A 1021 -7.86 17.46 -59.51
C LYS A 1021 -7.15 17.26 -58.14
N GLU A 1022 -6.65 16.12 -57.59
CA GLU A 1022 -6.72 14.63 -57.69
C GLU A 1022 -6.00 14.05 -56.40
N THR A 1023 -5.77 12.77 -56.07
CA THR A 1023 -5.80 11.47 -56.79
C THR A 1023 -6.25 10.26 -55.87
N GLU A 1024 -5.53 9.12 -55.92
CA GLU A 1024 -5.77 7.76 -55.36
C GLU A 1024 -5.20 7.49 -53.93
N ALA A 1025 -5.61 6.48 -53.13
CA ALA A 1025 -6.77 5.56 -53.19
C ALA A 1025 -7.03 4.77 -51.87
N SER A 1026 -8.25 4.20 -51.75
CA SER A 1026 -8.67 3.06 -50.87
C SER A 1026 -8.62 3.22 -49.32
N LYS A 1027 -9.74 3.51 -48.62
CA LYS A 1027 -10.91 2.64 -48.21
C LYS A 1027 -10.64 1.80 -46.93
N ARG A 1028 -11.58 1.50 -45.98
CA ARG A 1028 -12.98 1.86 -45.54
C ARG A 1028 -13.24 1.05 -44.21
N LYS A 1029 -14.20 1.23 -43.28
CA LYS A 1029 -15.36 2.14 -42.98
C LYS A 1029 -15.88 1.87 -41.52
N LYS A 1030 -16.46 2.89 -40.84
CA LYS A 1030 -17.58 2.84 -39.82
C LYS A 1030 -17.32 2.29 -38.39
N LYS A 1031 -17.82 2.87 -37.26
CA LYS A 1031 -19.17 3.31 -36.75
C LYS A 1031 -20.00 2.16 -36.11
N GLU A 1032 -20.78 2.28 -35.02
CA GLU A 1032 -21.06 3.35 -34.02
C GLU A 1032 -21.98 2.83 -32.87
N LYS A 1033 -22.11 3.59 -31.76
CA LYS A 1033 -23.23 3.66 -30.77
C LYS A 1033 -23.51 2.55 -29.70
N PHE A 1034 -23.43 3.01 -28.43
CA PHE A 1034 -24.40 2.93 -27.30
C PHE A 1034 -24.72 1.65 -26.48
N CYS A 1035 -24.85 1.93 -25.16
CA CYS A 1035 -25.68 1.35 -24.10
C CYS A 1035 -25.30 0.06 -23.32
N ASN A 1036 -25.04 0.31 -22.03
CA ASN A 1036 -25.61 -0.32 -20.83
C ASN A 1036 -25.01 -1.58 -20.17
N GLU A 1037 -24.93 -1.44 -18.84
CA GLU A 1037 -25.18 -2.41 -17.77
C GLU A 1037 -24.17 -3.55 -17.46
N CYS A 1038 -23.39 -3.24 -16.42
CA CYS A 1038 -23.34 -3.97 -15.14
C CYS A 1038 -22.60 -5.32 -15.01
N HIS A 1039 -21.71 -5.30 -14.00
CA HIS A 1039 -21.45 -6.33 -12.99
C HIS A 1039 -20.38 -7.43 -13.21
N VAL A 1040 -19.30 -7.25 -12.43
CA VAL A 1040 -18.85 -8.17 -11.35
C VAL A 1040 -17.85 -9.29 -11.70
N HIS A 1041 -16.86 -9.45 -10.82
CA HIS A 1041 -15.82 -10.50 -10.72
C HIS A 1041 -14.83 -10.62 -11.93
N GLU A 1042 -13.57 -11.03 -11.79
CA GLU A 1042 -12.63 -11.11 -10.64
C GLU A 1042 -11.20 -11.39 -11.17
N THR A 1043 -10.21 -11.44 -10.26
CA THR A 1043 -8.88 -12.08 -10.37
C THR A 1043 -7.75 -11.38 -11.13
N LYS A 1044 -6.58 -11.36 -10.45
CA LYS A 1044 -5.20 -11.61 -10.96
C LYS A 1044 -4.57 -10.65 -12.00
N SER A 1045 -3.25 -10.55 -12.08
CA SER A 1045 -2.15 -10.78 -11.10
C SER A 1045 -0.85 -10.16 -11.64
N ASP A 1046 0.18 -10.12 -10.80
CA ASP A 1046 1.62 -10.03 -11.16
C ASP A 1046 2.09 -8.74 -11.89
N SER A 1047 2.96 -7.96 -11.25
CA SER A 1047 4.39 -7.81 -11.61
C SER A 1047 4.63 -6.69 -12.67
N ASP A 1048 5.78 -6.04 -12.79
CA ASP A 1048 7.07 -6.13 -12.09
C ASP A 1048 7.54 -4.72 -11.68
N VAL A 1049 8.28 -4.60 -10.57
CA VAL A 1049 9.15 -3.44 -10.29
C VAL A 1049 10.44 -3.97 -9.67
N ASP A 1050 11.47 -4.11 -10.50
CA ASP A 1050 12.79 -4.56 -10.05
C ASP A 1050 13.84 -3.43 -10.15
N MET A 1051 14.70 -3.40 -9.13
CA MET A 1051 16.04 -2.80 -9.02
C MET A 1051 16.50 -1.75 -10.05
N GLU A 1052 16.75 -0.52 -9.58
CA GLU A 1052 18.15 0.00 -9.57
C GLU A 1052 18.37 1.20 -8.61
N THR A 1053 18.73 0.93 -7.34
CA THR A 1053 19.57 1.84 -6.52
C THR A 1053 20.22 1.04 -5.38
N PHE A 1054 21.24 0.22 -5.68
CA PHE A 1054 21.88 -0.65 -4.70
C PHE A 1054 23.42 -0.52 -4.69
N GLU A 1055 23.91 0.63 -4.19
CA GLU A 1055 25.28 0.74 -3.69
C GLU A 1055 25.30 1.47 -2.33
N LYS A 1056 25.99 0.88 -1.35
CA LYS A 1056 26.31 1.42 -0.01
C LYS A 1056 25.14 1.51 0.99
N LEU A 1057 24.71 0.35 1.47
CA LEU A 1057 24.62 0.03 2.91
C LEU A 1057 24.66 -1.49 3.12
#